data_AF-A0AA39P4N3-F1
#
_entry.id   AF-A0AA39P4N3-F1
#
_cell.length_a   1.000
_cell.length_b   1.000
_cell.length_c   1.000
_cell.angle_alpha   90.00
_cell.angle_beta   90.00
_cell.angle_gamma   90.00
#
_symmetry.space_group_name_H-M   'P 1'
#
loop_
_entity.id
_entity.type
_entity.pdbx_description
1 polymer ?
#
loop_
_entity_poly.entity_id
_entity_poly.type
_entity_poly.pdbx_seq_one_letter_code
_entity_poly.pdbx_strand_id
1 'polypeptide(L)'
;MLDGSNASPEALPDVEDEVVDDPTSQSSQWEGDEFYKDAIKNYQEEHAVTPLVNGLKECDGHSTISTGTLTNTQQMWADFDDVPFSLTQVVEDHVENGKRKSSDTIDFSSSGTLVDGQKPAKMRRVDDDAQDDQPWIVAHHSSLQNEFNQLNISIGVRMELARLKTSSELTEEQMWQRKDCLQQLRGSNQDAAPNTRAVFLGTPLDVDDDDGRPSPWEELDLEIERLSEDQYAGLGNSDQWPDWYGGKITFRARYSQELRKFLIERPSLDMSNSLKRRFGSWCFLRVKTEGQCGPAIVDLFKRPIVIWNAVFRAIHAAEDHVTMIWVNEAFVAGGIERPLPGLKSFGVGYSLFDFINFLNPLEENRNQFLGKWASRISLYLSVSVPGPRFREEDIHEQDDHFSAEKSNMTDGCGISNLPLHLKFSRQNNRMPTAVQFRLRGAKGMLLLVRNEEWLDKPKTSGPSSTEERPESPARLSAEVIINLEHNGVPAIVFEQLGRNCIQQVVQDFATCSTPDAYRLWTSVEDVEGIYSARRMRVTENRKRPLRRKKDDEDDHDAGAWFPDPHSGCPTSLGETAMELLDSGFLPDKCNYLKKRLWHVAKSKMHAVSSQFNFELEQSCSGLVVVDPYGVLEENEIQVKSSRHEFKTDDGFEADTVLGEVVISRNPCKIPTDSRKVTAVTHPKLADMADVIVCSIKGGTALLQYLAGGDYDGDRILVIWARAIVDTFRNAHEDYMKPPPGFEDLFEREH
;
A
#
# COMPACT_ATOMS: atom_id res chain seq x y z
N MET A 1 -44.25 -45.74 -8.85
CA MET A 1 -44.05 -47.01 -8.14
C MET A 1 -42.70 -46.95 -7.46
N LEU A 2 -42.53 -47.04 -6.15
CA LEU A 2 -43.45 -47.20 -5.02
C LEU A 2 -42.71 -46.61 -3.80
N ASP A 3 -43.50 -45.95 -2.94
CA ASP A 3 -43.45 -45.83 -1.47
C ASP A 3 -42.14 -45.52 -0.74
N GLY A 4 -42.09 -44.65 0.27
CA GLY A 4 -43.17 -44.04 1.06
C GLY A 4 -42.79 -43.97 2.55
N SER A 5 -43.11 -42.85 3.21
CA SER A 5 -43.44 -42.63 4.64
C SER A 5 -42.93 -41.23 5.09
N ASN A 6 -43.76 -40.18 5.22
CA ASN A 6 -44.86 -39.82 6.15
C ASN A 6 -44.41 -39.13 7.46
N ALA A 7 -44.84 -37.85 7.57
CA ALA A 7 -45.16 -37.02 8.76
C ALA A 7 -44.01 -36.55 9.68
N SER A 8 -43.97 -35.36 10.30
CA SER A 8 -44.78 -34.11 10.36
C SER A 8 -43.90 -32.99 10.97
N PRO A 9 -44.27 -31.69 10.90
CA PRO A 9 -43.41 -30.55 11.25
C PRO A 9 -43.64 -30.03 12.67
N GLU A 10 -42.57 -29.70 13.42
CA GLU A 10 -42.71 -28.89 14.64
C GLU A 10 -41.39 -28.23 15.09
N ALA A 11 -41.53 -26.95 15.46
CA ALA A 11 -40.69 -26.12 16.34
C ALA A 11 -39.29 -25.65 15.87
N LEU A 12 -39.25 -24.39 15.40
CA LEU A 12 -38.09 -23.49 15.52
C LEU A 12 -38.04 -22.96 16.98
N PRO A 13 -36.86 -22.89 17.62
CA PRO A 13 -36.72 -22.17 18.88
C PRO A 13 -36.45 -20.67 18.65
N ASP A 14 -37.21 -19.84 19.36
CA ASP A 14 -36.92 -18.44 19.62
C ASP A 14 -35.63 -18.31 20.44
N VAL A 15 -34.75 -17.37 20.07
CA VAL A 15 -33.65 -16.91 20.93
C VAL A 15 -33.65 -15.39 20.94
N GLU A 16 -33.50 -14.89 22.17
CA GLU A 16 -33.91 -13.62 22.74
C GLU A 16 -32.99 -12.45 22.36
N ASP A 17 -33.57 -11.25 22.41
CA ASP A 17 -32.90 -9.94 22.38
C ASP A 17 -31.92 -9.81 23.57
N GLU A 18 -30.63 -9.57 23.28
CA GLU A 18 -29.68 -9.10 24.29
C GLU A 18 -29.37 -7.60 24.15
N VAL A 19 -29.25 -7.02 25.33
CA VAL A 19 -29.26 -5.61 25.71
C VAL A 19 -27.96 -4.91 25.32
N VAL A 20 -28.11 -3.66 24.87
CA VAL A 20 -27.01 -2.71 24.61
C VAL A 20 -26.47 -2.20 25.94
N ASP A 21 -25.22 -2.55 26.27
CA ASP A 21 -24.45 -1.96 27.36
C ASP A 21 -23.57 -0.80 26.84
N ASP A 22 -23.71 0.36 27.48
CA ASP A 22 -22.89 1.58 27.33
C ASP A 22 -21.42 1.33 27.72
N PRO A 23 -20.42 1.77 26.93
CA PRO A 23 -19.05 1.88 27.41
C PRO A 23 -18.82 3.26 28.05
N THR A 24 -18.55 3.22 29.35
CA THR A 24 -18.05 4.35 30.15
C THR A 24 -16.61 4.68 29.75
N SER A 25 -16.38 5.90 29.24
CA SER A 25 -15.06 6.43 28.94
C SER A 25 -14.39 7.02 30.20
N GLN A 26 -13.21 6.50 30.53
CA GLN A 26 -12.22 7.22 31.34
C GLN A 26 -10.88 7.16 30.61
N SER A 27 -10.65 8.13 29.72
CA SER A 27 -9.35 8.41 29.12
C SER A 27 -8.57 9.36 30.02
N SER A 28 -7.43 8.91 30.53
CA SER A 28 -6.44 9.73 31.20
C SER A 28 -5.77 10.68 30.21
N GLN A 29 -5.92 11.98 30.46
CA GLN A 29 -5.29 13.10 29.77
C GLN A 29 -3.75 12.99 29.81
N TRP A 30 -3.10 13.22 28.67
CA TRP A 30 -1.72 13.71 28.61
C TRP A 30 -1.67 14.93 27.69
N GLU A 31 -1.01 15.97 28.20
CA GLU A 31 -0.97 17.34 27.71
C GLU A 31 0.02 17.46 26.53
N GLY A 32 -0.51 17.73 25.34
CA GLY A 32 0.27 18.12 24.15
C GLY A 32 -0.53 18.89 23.09
N ASP A 33 -1.84 19.08 23.32
CA ASP A 33 -2.82 19.55 22.34
C ASP A 33 -3.20 21.04 22.51
N GLU A 34 -2.68 21.73 23.54
CA GLU A 34 -3.06 23.13 23.81
C GLU A 34 -2.45 24.15 22.83
N PHE A 35 -1.32 23.84 22.18
CA PHE A 35 -0.63 24.83 21.33
C PHE A 35 -1.23 24.95 19.92
N TYR A 36 -1.83 23.88 19.38
CA TYR A 36 -2.52 23.91 18.09
C TYR A 36 -3.84 24.67 18.14
N LYS A 37 -4.51 24.65 19.30
CA LYS A 37 -5.74 25.42 19.54
C LYS A 37 -5.47 26.93 19.67
N ASP A 38 -4.31 27.34 20.19
CA ASP A 38 -3.94 28.75 20.32
C ASP A 38 -3.61 29.43 18.98
N ALA A 39 -3.07 28.68 18.00
CA ALA A 39 -2.86 29.19 16.65
C ALA A 39 -4.19 29.46 15.91
N ILE A 40 -5.20 28.61 16.14
CA ILE A 40 -6.56 28.77 15.57
C ILE A 40 -7.31 29.91 16.26
N LYS A 41 -7.12 30.09 17.57
CA LYS A 41 -7.80 31.11 18.36
C LYS A 41 -7.29 32.53 18.07
N ASN A 42 -5.97 32.69 17.88
CA ASN A 42 -5.38 33.99 17.52
C ASN A 42 -5.81 34.46 16.11
N TYR A 43 -6.21 33.54 15.21
CA TYR A 43 -6.72 33.89 13.89
C TYR A 43 -8.19 34.36 13.90
N GLN A 44 -9.01 33.88 14.84
CA GLN A 44 -10.42 34.28 14.97
C GLN A 44 -10.58 35.69 15.58
N GLU A 45 -9.60 36.19 16.34
CA GLU A 45 -9.66 37.52 16.97
C GLU A 45 -9.35 38.68 15.98
N GLU A 46 -8.65 38.43 14.87
CA GLU A 46 -8.30 39.48 13.88
C GLU A 46 -9.41 39.78 12.85
N HIS A 47 -10.50 39.00 12.79
CA HIS A 47 -11.57 39.14 11.77
C HIS A 47 -13.00 39.19 12.32
N ALA A 48 -13.22 39.87 13.45
CA ALA A 48 -14.57 40.19 13.92
C ALA A 48 -15.18 41.39 13.14
N VAL A 49 -16.04 41.11 12.17
CA VAL A 49 -16.91 42.10 11.51
C VAL A 49 -18.11 42.42 12.42
N THR A 50 -18.32 43.70 12.71
CA THR A 50 -19.41 44.22 13.55
C THR A 50 -20.78 44.07 12.87
N PRO A 51 -21.82 43.52 13.53
CA PRO A 51 -23.17 43.49 12.95
C PRO A 51 -23.96 44.78 13.26
N LEU A 52 -24.57 45.34 12.21
CA LEU A 52 -25.49 46.48 12.27
C LEU A 52 -26.90 46.02 12.67
N VAL A 53 -27.50 46.70 13.65
CA VAL A 53 -28.85 46.51 14.17
C VAL A 53 -29.87 47.34 13.35
N ASN A 54 -31.01 46.72 13.01
CA ASN A 54 -32.39 47.25 12.81
C ASN A 54 -33.08 46.31 11.80
N GLY A 55 -34.23 45.66 12.01
CA GLY A 55 -35.44 46.00 12.77
C GLY A 55 -36.63 45.82 11.81
N LEU A 56 -37.81 45.40 12.32
CA LEU A 56 -39.12 45.14 11.67
C LEU A 56 -39.39 43.63 11.46
N LYS A 57 -40.56 43.04 11.70
CA LYS A 57 -41.83 43.34 12.42
C LYS A 57 -42.74 42.14 12.07
N GLU A 58 -43.27 41.43 13.05
CA GLU A 58 -44.28 40.38 12.83
C GLU A 58 -45.58 40.96 12.25
N CYS A 59 -46.21 40.24 11.33
CA CYS A 59 -47.63 40.38 10.98
C CYS A 59 -48.21 38.99 10.63
N ASP A 60 -49.18 38.55 11.43
CA ASP A 60 -50.06 37.41 11.20
C ASP A 60 -51.06 37.67 10.05
N GLY A 61 -51.47 36.60 9.37
CA GLY A 61 -52.58 36.63 8.40
C GLY A 61 -53.02 35.24 7.94
N HIS A 62 -54.08 34.72 8.59
CA HIS A 62 -54.83 33.51 8.20
C HIS A 62 -55.54 33.62 6.83
N SER A 63 -55.64 32.52 6.06
CA SER A 63 -56.92 31.98 5.52
C SER A 63 -56.78 30.71 4.63
N THR A 64 -57.18 29.58 5.21
CA THR A 64 -58.06 28.48 4.72
C THR A 64 -58.23 28.07 3.23
N ILE A 65 -57.95 26.77 3.00
CA ILE A 65 -58.71 25.68 2.31
C ILE A 65 -58.62 25.53 0.77
N SER A 66 -58.05 24.41 0.28
CA SER A 66 -58.83 23.29 -0.29
C SER A 66 -57.98 22.02 -0.50
N THR A 67 -58.52 20.89 -0.04
CA THR A 67 -57.98 19.53 -0.15
C THR A 67 -58.39 18.90 -1.48
N GLY A 68 -57.43 18.26 -2.17
CA GLY A 68 -57.64 17.48 -3.39
C GLY A 68 -56.64 16.32 -3.47
N THR A 69 -57.05 15.19 -2.90
CA THR A 69 -56.67 13.79 -3.14
C THR A 69 -55.36 13.49 -3.90
N LEU A 70 -54.32 13.04 -3.19
CA LEU A 70 -53.15 12.33 -3.74
C LEU A 70 -53.13 10.87 -3.26
N THR A 71 -52.85 9.97 -4.20
CA THR A 71 -52.79 8.52 -4.05
C THR A 71 -51.54 8.05 -3.30
N ASN A 72 -51.68 6.89 -2.65
CA ASN A 72 -50.88 6.37 -1.54
C ASN A 72 -49.44 5.87 -1.87
N THR A 73 -48.66 6.59 -2.67
CA THR A 73 -47.28 6.18 -3.06
C THR A 73 -46.19 7.25 -2.93
N GLN A 74 -46.46 8.37 -2.26
CA GLN A 74 -45.48 9.44 -2.01
C GLN A 74 -45.22 9.75 -0.52
N GLN A 75 -45.69 8.90 0.40
CA GLN A 75 -45.69 9.18 1.84
C GLN A 75 -44.71 8.30 2.64
N MET A 76 -43.47 8.14 2.14
CA MET A 76 -42.37 7.52 2.90
C MET A 76 -41.04 8.28 2.82
N TRP A 77 -40.98 9.42 2.11
CA TRP A 77 -39.72 10.11 1.77
C TRP A 77 -39.79 11.62 2.09
N ALA A 78 -40.57 12.00 3.10
CA ALA A 78 -40.77 13.40 3.51
C ALA A 78 -40.09 13.76 4.85
N ASP A 79 -39.18 12.93 5.35
CA ASP A 79 -38.50 13.14 6.65
C ASP A 79 -37.00 13.50 6.52
N PHE A 80 -36.56 14.07 5.40
CA PHE A 80 -35.14 14.38 5.15
C PHE A 80 -34.81 15.87 4.90
N ASP A 81 -35.71 16.80 5.25
CA ASP A 81 -35.46 18.24 5.05
C ASP A 81 -34.93 19.00 6.29
N ASP A 82 -34.66 18.34 7.43
CA ASP A 82 -34.18 19.01 8.65
C ASP A 82 -32.99 18.29 9.32
N VAL A 83 -31.82 18.31 8.69
CA VAL A 83 -30.55 18.01 9.37
C VAL A 83 -29.60 19.22 9.24
N PRO A 84 -29.33 19.96 10.33
CA PRO A 84 -28.34 21.03 10.30
C PRO A 84 -26.94 20.40 10.28
N PHE A 85 -26.16 20.72 9.23
CA PHE A 85 -24.74 20.38 9.11
C PHE A 85 -23.93 21.06 10.22
N SER A 86 -23.27 20.28 11.07
CA SER A 86 -22.26 20.77 12.01
C SER A 86 -20.88 20.33 11.51
N LEU A 87 -20.15 21.24 10.88
CA LEU A 87 -18.80 21.06 10.30
C LEU A 87 -17.68 20.76 11.32
N THR A 88 -17.99 20.65 12.60
CA THR A 88 -17.01 20.65 13.69
C THR A 88 -16.56 19.27 14.21
N GLN A 89 -17.19 18.15 13.79
CA GLN A 89 -16.84 16.82 14.30
C GLN A 89 -15.92 15.99 13.39
N VAL A 90 -15.65 16.42 12.15
CA VAL A 90 -14.80 15.67 11.19
C VAL A 90 -13.29 15.91 11.43
N VAL A 91 -12.94 16.85 12.30
CA VAL A 91 -11.54 17.30 12.49
C VAL A 91 -10.72 16.34 13.37
N GLU A 92 -11.33 15.52 14.24
CA GLU A 92 -10.57 14.72 15.21
C GLU A 92 -10.10 13.34 14.65
N ASP A 93 -10.82 12.73 13.71
CA ASP A 93 -10.51 11.35 13.25
C ASP A 93 -9.46 11.26 12.12
N HIS A 94 -9.11 12.36 11.45
CA HIS A 94 -8.19 12.36 10.29
C HIS A 94 -6.77 12.91 10.58
N VAL A 95 -6.44 13.17 11.84
CA VAL A 95 -5.14 13.78 12.22
C VAL A 95 -4.00 12.76 12.33
N GLU A 96 -4.28 11.47 12.47
CA GLU A 96 -3.23 10.51 12.85
C GLU A 96 -2.35 9.95 11.72
N ASN A 97 -2.71 10.05 10.43
CA ASN A 97 -1.89 9.42 9.38
C ASN A 97 -1.60 10.34 8.18
N GLY A 98 -0.36 10.84 8.11
CA GLY A 98 0.17 11.54 6.93
C GLY A 98 1.48 12.26 7.23
N LYS A 99 2.62 11.58 7.09
CA LYS A 99 3.94 12.20 7.26
C LYS A 99 4.36 12.94 5.98
N ARG A 100 4.50 14.26 6.05
CA ARG A 100 5.12 15.08 5.00
C ARG A 100 6.58 14.64 4.79
N LYS A 101 7.04 14.52 3.55
CA LYS A 101 8.48 14.31 3.25
C LYS A 101 9.22 15.59 3.67
N SER A 102 10.17 15.49 4.60
CA SER A 102 11.05 16.60 4.96
C SER A 102 12.04 16.86 3.84
N SER A 103 12.08 18.08 3.28
CA SER A 103 13.09 18.47 2.29
C SER A 103 14.42 18.75 3.00
N ASP A 104 15.44 17.93 2.72
CA ASP A 104 16.82 18.18 3.15
C ASP A 104 17.43 19.30 2.28
N THR A 105 17.28 20.57 2.67
CA THR A 105 18.07 21.67 2.08
C THR A 105 19.49 21.61 2.63
N ILE A 106 20.45 21.19 1.78
CA ILE A 106 21.89 21.19 2.11
C ILE A 106 22.41 22.61 1.98
N ASP A 107 22.68 23.28 3.10
CA ASP A 107 23.36 24.56 3.09
C ASP A 107 24.87 24.38 3.33
N PHE A 108 25.65 24.55 2.26
CA PHE A 108 27.10 24.63 2.33
C PHE A 108 27.50 26.02 2.84
N SER A 109 27.84 26.14 4.12
CA SER A 109 28.67 27.25 4.60
C SER A 109 29.87 26.72 5.40
N SER A 110 31.04 26.89 4.78
CA SER A 110 32.34 26.57 5.34
C SER A 110 32.85 27.73 6.21
N SER A 111 32.65 27.66 7.53
CA SER A 111 33.44 28.46 8.49
C SER A 111 33.19 28.00 9.93
N GLY A 112 33.92 26.97 10.38
CA GLY A 112 33.98 26.57 11.78
C GLY A 112 35.33 26.91 12.39
N THR A 113 35.42 28.04 13.10
CA THR A 113 36.55 28.34 14.00
C THR A 113 36.39 27.48 15.25
N LEU A 114 37.41 26.68 15.57
CA LEU A 114 37.48 25.83 16.75
C LEU A 114 37.34 26.67 18.04
N VAL A 115 36.34 26.36 18.86
CA VAL A 115 36.31 26.75 20.27
C VAL A 115 36.36 25.49 21.12
N ASP A 116 37.45 25.42 21.87
CA ASP A 116 37.86 24.34 22.76
C ASP A 116 36.99 24.28 24.03
N GLY A 117 36.78 23.07 24.56
CA GLY A 117 36.50 22.89 25.98
C GLY A 117 35.09 22.42 26.38
N GLN A 118 34.64 21.25 25.94
CA GLN A 118 33.79 20.38 26.79
C GLN A 118 34.12 18.91 26.50
N LYS A 119 34.49 18.16 27.55
CA LYS A 119 34.80 16.73 27.44
C LYS A 119 33.55 15.97 26.97
N PRO A 120 33.63 15.11 25.93
CA PRO A 120 32.52 14.27 25.56
C PRO A 120 32.15 13.35 26.73
N ALA A 121 30.85 13.18 26.95
CA ALA A 121 30.34 12.18 27.88
C ALA A 121 30.95 10.82 27.51
N LYS A 122 31.54 10.14 28.50
CA LYS A 122 32.14 8.82 28.29
C LYS A 122 31.06 7.86 27.77
N MET A 123 31.19 7.49 26.51
CA MET A 123 30.54 6.33 25.90
C MET A 123 30.72 5.13 26.84
N ARG A 124 29.60 4.62 27.38
CA ARG A 124 29.59 3.43 28.24
C ARG A 124 30.18 2.27 27.44
N ARG A 125 31.19 1.59 28.01
CA ARG A 125 31.69 0.34 27.44
C ARG A 125 30.60 -0.71 27.57
N VAL A 126 30.29 -1.35 26.44
CA VAL A 126 29.41 -2.50 26.32
C VAL A 126 30.15 -3.69 26.93
N ASP A 127 30.08 -3.90 28.23
CA ASP A 127 30.63 -5.12 28.87
C ASP A 127 29.90 -5.53 30.17
N ASP A 128 28.82 -4.87 30.60
CA ASP A 128 28.19 -5.12 31.93
C ASP A 128 26.75 -5.72 31.91
N ASP A 129 26.15 -6.06 30.76
CA ASP A 129 24.76 -6.56 30.66
C ASP A 129 24.65 -8.08 30.36
N ALA A 130 25.48 -8.90 30.99
CA ALA A 130 25.60 -10.34 30.69
C ALA A 130 24.36 -11.22 30.99
N GLN A 131 23.21 -10.64 31.35
CA GLN A 131 21.98 -11.37 31.68
C GLN A 131 20.82 -11.14 30.69
N ASP A 132 20.88 -10.10 29.84
CA ASP A 132 19.81 -9.75 28.87
C ASP A 132 20.06 -10.24 27.42
N ASP A 133 21.22 -10.84 27.14
CA ASP A 133 21.65 -11.26 25.78
C ASP A 133 21.20 -12.68 25.34
N GLN A 134 20.41 -13.39 26.14
CA GLN A 134 20.03 -14.78 25.82
C GLN A 134 19.13 -14.86 24.57
N PRO A 135 19.34 -15.80 23.62
CA PRO A 135 18.47 -15.96 22.47
C PRO A 135 17.03 -16.34 22.86
N TRP A 136 16.07 -15.97 21.99
CA TRP A 136 14.72 -16.52 22.03
C TRP A 136 14.70 -17.89 21.37
N ILE A 137 14.68 -18.95 22.18
CA ILE A 137 14.63 -20.33 21.68
C ILE A 137 13.18 -20.71 21.40
N VAL A 138 12.78 -20.59 20.13
CA VAL A 138 11.41 -20.92 19.70
C VAL A 138 11.24 -22.42 19.57
N ALA A 139 12.19 -23.11 18.94
CA ALA A 139 12.24 -24.57 18.82
C ALA A 139 13.70 -25.02 18.82
N HIS A 140 14.10 -26.00 19.63
CA HIS A 140 15.44 -26.58 19.58
C HIS A 140 15.54 -27.89 20.34
N HIS A 141 16.13 -28.92 19.72
CA HIS A 141 16.51 -30.15 20.43
C HIS A 141 17.75 -30.77 19.78
N SER A 142 18.90 -30.77 20.48
CA SER A 142 20.19 -31.18 19.92
C SER A 142 20.17 -32.54 19.21
N SER A 143 19.51 -33.54 19.80
CA SER A 143 19.44 -34.88 19.19
C SER A 143 18.52 -34.93 17.96
N LEU A 144 17.41 -34.19 17.98
CA LEU A 144 16.46 -34.13 16.87
C LEU A 144 17.09 -33.38 15.67
N GLN A 145 17.89 -32.35 15.96
CA GLN A 145 18.67 -31.63 14.96
C GLN A 145 19.65 -32.56 14.22
N ASN A 146 20.32 -33.45 14.95
CA ASN A 146 21.22 -34.44 14.35
C ASN A 146 20.47 -35.38 13.43
N GLU A 147 19.28 -35.85 13.83
CA GLU A 147 18.40 -36.67 13.00
C GLU A 147 17.93 -35.90 11.74
N PHE A 148 17.53 -34.62 11.88
CA PHE A 148 17.15 -33.80 10.72
C PHE A 148 18.26 -33.69 9.69
N ASN A 149 19.50 -33.57 10.13
CA ASN A 149 20.66 -33.47 9.26
C ASN A 149 21.00 -34.83 8.62
N GLN A 150 20.92 -35.93 9.39
CA GLN A 150 21.18 -37.28 8.89
C GLN A 150 20.15 -37.75 7.86
N LEU A 151 18.87 -37.45 8.09
CA LEU A 151 17.76 -37.83 7.22
C LEU A 151 17.51 -36.84 6.08
N ASN A 152 18.25 -35.71 6.06
CA ASN A 152 18.07 -34.59 5.15
C ASN A 152 16.62 -34.08 5.11
N ILE A 153 16.05 -33.84 6.30
CA ILE A 153 14.67 -33.35 6.44
C ILE A 153 14.56 -31.94 5.87
N SER A 154 13.57 -31.74 5.01
CA SER A 154 13.31 -30.51 4.29
C SER A 154 12.96 -29.34 5.22
N ILE A 155 13.22 -28.12 4.77
CA ILE A 155 13.01 -26.91 5.59
C ILE A 155 11.52 -26.71 5.94
N GLY A 156 10.61 -27.08 5.05
CA GLY A 156 9.17 -27.00 5.26
C GLY A 156 8.70 -27.89 6.40
N VAL A 157 9.18 -29.15 6.45
CA VAL A 157 8.90 -30.06 7.58
C VAL A 157 9.45 -29.49 8.89
N ARG A 158 10.67 -28.95 8.89
CA ARG A 158 11.25 -28.31 10.07
C ARG A 158 10.39 -27.13 10.55
N MET A 159 9.93 -26.28 9.65
CA MET A 159 9.08 -25.13 10.00
C MET A 159 7.70 -25.57 10.51
N GLU A 160 7.10 -26.61 9.93
CA GLU A 160 5.83 -27.17 10.43
C GLU A 160 5.98 -27.79 11.83
N LEU A 161 7.08 -28.49 12.11
CA LEU A 161 7.36 -28.98 13.47
C LEU A 161 7.54 -27.83 14.46
N ALA A 162 8.23 -26.74 14.07
CA ALA A 162 8.33 -25.55 14.90
C ALA A 162 6.95 -24.92 15.16
N ARG A 163 6.08 -24.88 14.13
CA ARG A 163 4.69 -24.43 14.25
C ARG A 163 3.92 -25.24 15.28
N LEU A 164 3.89 -26.57 15.14
CA LEU A 164 3.20 -27.49 16.06
C LEU A 164 3.72 -27.37 17.50
N LYS A 165 5.01 -27.07 17.68
CA LYS A 165 5.57 -26.74 19.01
C LYS A 165 4.97 -25.45 19.56
N THR A 166 5.00 -24.38 18.77
CA THR A 166 4.56 -23.07 19.25
C THR A 166 3.05 -22.97 19.49
N SER A 167 2.25 -23.75 18.74
CA SER A 167 0.80 -23.92 18.95
C SER A 167 0.46 -24.85 20.12
N SER A 168 1.46 -25.40 20.82
CA SER A 168 1.30 -26.34 21.93
C SER A 168 0.61 -27.66 21.53
N GLU A 169 0.61 -28.01 20.24
CA GLU A 169 0.07 -29.29 19.73
C GLU A 169 1.05 -30.45 19.93
N LEU A 170 2.35 -30.18 19.93
CA LEU A 170 3.40 -31.19 20.04
C LEU A 170 4.58 -30.68 20.90
N THR A 171 5.07 -31.49 21.84
CA THR A 171 6.28 -31.14 22.61
C THR A 171 7.56 -31.70 21.97
N GLU A 172 8.72 -31.12 22.32
CA GLU A 172 10.01 -31.59 21.79
C GLU A 172 10.33 -33.02 22.25
N GLU A 173 9.91 -33.41 23.46
CA GLU A 173 10.04 -34.78 23.96
C GLU A 173 9.16 -35.76 23.17
N GLN A 174 7.94 -35.36 22.84
CA GLN A 174 7.04 -36.17 22.00
C GLN A 174 7.59 -36.34 20.59
N MET A 175 8.16 -35.27 20.01
CA MET A 175 8.87 -35.34 18.73
C MET A 175 10.03 -36.33 18.79
N TRP A 176 10.81 -36.29 19.86
CA TRP A 176 11.96 -37.19 20.05
C TRP A 176 11.54 -38.65 20.25
N GLN A 177 10.50 -38.90 21.06
CA GLN A 177 9.95 -40.25 21.28
C GLN A 177 9.44 -40.87 19.98
N ARG A 178 8.91 -40.05 19.08
CA ARG A 178 8.39 -40.46 17.77
C ARG A 178 9.35 -40.16 16.63
N LYS A 179 10.66 -40.08 16.87
CA LYS A 179 11.64 -39.72 15.83
C LYS A 179 11.62 -40.63 14.60
N ASP A 180 11.21 -41.89 14.73
CA ASP A 180 11.09 -42.83 13.61
C ASP A 180 10.07 -42.35 12.56
N CYS A 181 9.08 -41.54 12.98
CA CYS A 181 8.14 -40.87 12.07
C CYS A 181 8.84 -39.95 11.06
N LEU A 182 10.02 -39.40 11.38
CA LEU A 182 10.78 -38.55 10.46
C LEU A 182 11.22 -39.30 9.19
N GLN A 183 11.35 -40.63 9.24
CA GLN A 183 11.67 -41.42 8.05
C GLN A 183 10.56 -41.35 6.99
N GLN A 184 9.31 -41.17 7.41
CA GLN A 184 8.14 -41.03 6.53
C GLN A 184 8.03 -39.63 5.93
N LEU A 185 8.70 -38.63 6.52
CA LEU A 185 8.69 -37.23 6.09
C LEU A 185 9.95 -36.86 5.30
N ARG A 186 10.57 -37.83 4.64
CA ARG A 186 11.70 -37.60 3.72
C ARG A 186 11.15 -37.27 2.33
N GLY A 187 11.79 -36.34 1.64
CA GLY A 187 11.45 -35.99 0.28
C GLY A 187 11.35 -34.48 0.07
N SER A 188 10.56 -34.10 -0.93
CA SER A 188 10.25 -32.71 -1.28
C SER A 188 9.50 -32.00 -0.15
N ASN A 189 9.52 -30.67 -0.13
CA ASN A 189 8.66 -29.90 0.76
C ASN A 189 7.19 -30.12 0.41
N GLN A 190 6.87 -30.22 -0.88
CA GLN A 190 5.50 -30.43 -1.39
C GLN A 190 4.86 -31.70 -0.83
N ASP A 191 5.59 -32.81 -0.81
CA ASP A 191 5.06 -34.10 -0.36
C ASP A 191 5.14 -34.25 1.16
N ALA A 192 6.22 -33.79 1.79
CA ALA A 192 6.48 -34.06 3.20
C ALA A 192 5.86 -33.04 4.16
N ALA A 193 5.92 -31.74 3.84
CA ALA A 193 5.52 -30.69 4.79
C ALA A 193 4.03 -30.77 5.19
N PRO A 194 3.06 -30.91 4.26
CA PRO A 194 1.63 -31.04 4.61
C PRO A 194 1.33 -32.26 5.49
N ASN A 195 2.07 -33.35 5.30
CA ASN A 195 1.88 -34.62 6.00
C ASN A 195 2.44 -34.62 7.43
N THR A 196 3.21 -33.60 7.82
CA THR A 196 3.89 -33.52 9.12
C THR A 196 2.92 -33.69 10.30
N ARG A 197 1.78 -32.98 10.29
CA ARG A 197 0.76 -33.06 11.35
C ARG A 197 0.13 -34.46 11.42
N ALA A 198 -0.27 -35.02 10.28
CA ALA A 198 -0.87 -36.35 10.21
C ALA A 198 0.06 -37.45 10.72
N VAL A 199 1.34 -37.39 10.35
CA VAL A 199 2.35 -38.37 10.75
C VAL A 199 2.64 -38.31 12.26
N PHE A 200 2.64 -37.12 12.88
CA PHE A 200 2.94 -36.95 14.31
C PHE A 200 1.73 -36.99 15.24
N LEU A 201 0.53 -36.64 14.78
CA LEU A 201 -0.68 -36.59 15.63
C LEU A 201 -1.74 -37.63 15.24
N GLY A 202 -1.62 -38.27 14.07
CA GLY A 202 -2.60 -39.25 13.58
C GLY A 202 -3.91 -38.64 13.07
N THR A 203 -4.03 -37.31 13.12
CA THR A 203 -5.14 -36.54 12.57
C THR A 203 -4.73 -35.92 11.23
N PRO A 204 -5.48 -36.18 10.13
CA PRO A 204 -5.33 -35.41 8.89
C PRO A 204 -5.48 -33.91 9.18
N LEU A 205 -5.01 -33.07 8.25
CA LEU A 205 -5.41 -31.65 8.25
C LEU A 205 -6.94 -31.59 8.27
N ASP A 206 -7.52 -30.80 9.18
CA ASP A 206 -8.96 -30.57 9.21
C ASP A 206 -9.37 -29.98 7.86
N VAL A 207 -10.45 -30.49 7.26
CA VAL A 207 -10.98 -30.00 5.97
C VAL A 207 -11.44 -28.54 6.10
N ASP A 208 -11.75 -28.09 7.33
CA ASP A 208 -12.09 -26.70 7.68
C ASP A 208 -10.88 -25.74 7.73
N ASP A 209 -9.66 -26.26 7.61
CA ASP A 209 -8.39 -25.52 7.78
C ASP A 209 -7.67 -25.25 6.43
N ASP A 210 -8.33 -25.60 5.32
CA ASP A 210 -7.97 -25.20 3.95
C ASP A 210 -8.51 -23.79 3.72
N ASP A 211 -7.64 -22.79 3.89
CA ASP A 211 -7.98 -21.37 3.66
C ASP A 211 -8.10 -21.02 2.17
N GLY A 212 -8.13 -22.03 1.29
CA GLY A 212 -8.18 -21.94 -0.15
C GLY A 212 -6.87 -21.47 -0.78
N ARG A 213 -5.86 -21.13 0.02
CA ARG A 213 -4.64 -20.49 -0.50
C ARG A 213 -3.75 -21.50 -1.24
N PRO A 214 -3.10 -21.09 -2.34
CA PRO A 214 -2.18 -21.98 -3.04
C PRO A 214 -1.01 -22.37 -2.14
N SER A 215 -0.65 -23.64 -2.18
CA SER A 215 0.42 -24.20 -1.37
C SER A 215 1.78 -23.57 -1.71
N PRO A 216 2.58 -23.14 -0.71
CA PRO A 216 3.89 -22.52 -0.97
C PRO A 216 5.00 -23.55 -1.25
N TRP A 217 4.73 -24.85 -1.06
CA TRP A 217 5.77 -25.86 -0.97
C TRP A 217 6.40 -26.24 -2.32
N GLU A 218 5.60 -26.29 -3.39
CA GLU A 218 6.12 -26.55 -4.75
C GLU A 218 7.07 -25.43 -5.20
N GLU A 219 6.69 -24.17 -4.98
CA GLU A 219 7.57 -23.03 -5.27
C GLU A 219 8.83 -23.05 -4.40
N LEU A 220 8.75 -23.56 -3.16
CA LEU A 220 9.90 -23.67 -2.26
C LEU A 220 10.91 -24.71 -2.76
N ASP A 221 10.42 -25.86 -3.22
CA ASP A 221 11.25 -26.89 -3.83
C ASP A 221 11.96 -26.36 -5.07
N LEU A 222 11.21 -25.67 -5.95
CA LEU A 222 11.78 -25.01 -7.13
C LEU A 222 12.83 -23.95 -6.78
N GLU A 223 12.58 -23.14 -5.75
CA GLU A 223 13.51 -22.11 -5.31
C GLU A 223 14.81 -22.70 -4.77
N ILE A 224 14.72 -23.76 -3.96
CA ILE A 224 15.88 -24.47 -3.40
C ILE A 224 16.68 -25.16 -4.50
N GLU A 225 16.02 -25.87 -5.41
CA GLU A 225 16.67 -26.58 -6.53
C GLU A 225 17.48 -25.59 -7.37
N ARG A 226 16.85 -24.52 -7.85
CA ARG A 226 17.49 -23.57 -8.77
C ARG A 226 18.58 -22.75 -8.12
N LEU A 227 18.41 -22.31 -6.87
CA LEU A 227 19.46 -21.61 -6.13
C LEU A 227 20.64 -22.52 -5.76
N SER A 228 20.44 -23.84 -5.74
CA SER A 228 21.54 -24.79 -5.57
C SER A 228 22.41 -24.96 -6.82
N GLU A 229 21.82 -24.75 -8.01
CA GLU A 229 22.53 -24.79 -9.30
C GLU A 229 23.23 -23.46 -9.60
N ASP A 230 22.53 -22.34 -9.43
CA ASP A 230 23.07 -20.99 -9.56
C ASP A 230 22.53 -20.10 -8.43
N GLN A 231 23.44 -19.56 -7.62
CA GLN A 231 23.10 -18.64 -6.54
C GLN A 231 22.35 -17.36 -7.01
N TYR A 232 22.38 -17.04 -8.31
CA TYR A 232 21.67 -15.92 -8.93
C TYR A 232 20.44 -16.34 -9.75
N ALA A 233 20.06 -17.63 -9.73
CA ALA A 233 18.91 -18.16 -10.46
C ALA A 233 17.61 -17.43 -10.12
N GLY A 234 17.42 -17.14 -8.83
CA GLY A 234 16.21 -16.50 -8.32
C GLY A 234 16.03 -15.04 -8.75
N LEU A 235 17.07 -14.37 -9.27
CA LEU A 235 16.98 -12.97 -9.70
C LEU A 235 16.06 -12.75 -10.91
N GLY A 236 15.72 -13.80 -11.66
CA GLY A 236 14.89 -13.71 -12.85
C GLY A 236 15.63 -13.26 -14.11
N ASN A 237 14.94 -13.32 -15.25
CA ASN A 237 15.48 -13.02 -16.59
C ASN A 237 16.79 -13.76 -16.87
N SER A 238 16.85 -15.04 -16.46
CA SER A 238 17.99 -15.92 -16.73
C SER A 238 17.77 -16.65 -18.07
N ASP A 239 18.85 -16.94 -18.79
CA ASP A 239 18.74 -17.68 -20.06
C ASP A 239 18.28 -19.13 -19.85
N GLN A 240 18.56 -19.71 -18.68
CA GLN A 240 18.19 -21.07 -18.32
C GLN A 240 16.72 -21.18 -17.88
N TRP A 241 16.22 -20.17 -17.16
CA TRP A 241 14.85 -20.08 -16.67
C TRP A 241 14.25 -18.72 -17.02
N PRO A 242 13.80 -18.51 -18.28
CA PRO A 242 13.33 -17.20 -18.74
C PRO A 242 12.02 -16.76 -18.06
N ASP A 243 11.13 -17.71 -17.72
CA ASP A 243 9.79 -17.43 -17.21
C ASP A 243 9.66 -17.58 -15.68
N TRP A 244 10.77 -17.61 -14.94
CA TRP A 244 10.75 -17.79 -13.50
C TRP A 244 11.72 -16.87 -12.76
N TYR A 245 11.32 -16.54 -11.52
CA TYR A 245 12.13 -15.86 -10.53
C TYR A 245 11.67 -16.30 -9.13
N GLY A 246 12.56 -16.24 -8.15
CA GLY A 246 12.32 -16.73 -6.78
C GLY A 246 11.72 -15.68 -5.84
N GLY A 247 11.82 -15.95 -4.54
CA GLY A 247 11.45 -15.04 -3.47
C GLY A 247 9.96 -14.87 -3.23
N LYS A 248 9.12 -15.76 -3.76
CA LYS A 248 7.66 -15.67 -3.70
C LYS A 248 7.03 -16.26 -2.43
N ILE A 249 7.83 -16.61 -1.44
CA ILE A 249 7.35 -17.21 -0.19
C ILE A 249 7.69 -16.28 0.97
N THR A 250 6.76 -16.16 1.92
CA THR A 250 6.99 -15.44 3.18
C THR A 250 6.78 -16.40 4.35
N PHE A 251 7.85 -16.65 5.10
CA PHE A 251 7.77 -17.31 6.41
C PHE A 251 7.35 -16.30 7.47
N ARG A 252 6.33 -16.64 8.24
CA ARG A 252 5.67 -15.72 9.17
C ARG A 252 5.75 -16.22 10.59
N ALA A 253 5.89 -15.28 11.52
CA ALA A 253 5.69 -15.51 12.93
C ALA A 253 4.92 -14.33 13.51
N ARG A 254 4.29 -14.53 14.67
CA ARG A 254 3.64 -13.49 15.47
C ARG A 254 4.23 -13.48 16.85
N TYR A 255 4.56 -12.31 17.37
CA TYR A 255 4.88 -12.18 18.78
C TYR A 255 3.58 -11.95 19.57
N SER A 256 3.24 -12.88 20.47
CA SER A 256 2.11 -12.72 21.39
C SER A 256 2.60 -12.08 22.68
N GLN A 257 2.09 -10.89 22.99
CA GLN A 257 2.47 -10.20 24.23
C GLN A 257 1.97 -10.95 25.47
N GLU A 258 0.75 -11.48 25.41
CA GLU A 258 0.11 -12.24 26.49
C GLU A 258 0.92 -13.47 26.89
N LEU A 259 1.35 -14.23 25.88
CA LEU A 259 2.06 -15.49 26.09
C LEU A 259 3.58 -15.30 26.18
N ARG A 260 4.08 -14.07 25.92
CA ARG A 260 5.50 -13.70 25.82
C ARG A 260 6.32 -14.70 24.99
N LYS A 261 5.74 -15.17 23.88
CA LYS A 261 6.37 -16.14 22.96
C LYS A 261 6.12 -15.78 21.51
N PHE A 262 7.01 -16.27 20.65
CA PHE A 262 6.83 -16.24 19.21
C PHE A 262 6.02 -17.47 18.78
N LEU A 263 5.00 -17.22 17.98
CA LEU A 263 4.14 -18.22 17.35
C LEU A 263 4.52 -18.29 15.88
N ILE A 264 4.95 -19.44 15.40
CA ILE A 264 5.18 -19.63 13.97
C ILE A 264 3.81 -19.77 13.29
N GLU A 265 3.65 -19.14 12.13
CA GLU A 265 2.45 -19.24 11.29
C GLU A 265 2.77 -20.07 10.04
N ARG A 266 1.73 -20.56 9.36
CA ARG A 266 1.92 -21.26 8.07
C ARG A 266 2.56 -20.29 7.05
N PRO A 267 3.58 -20.74 6.28
CA PRO A 267 4.11 -19.94 5.20
C PRO A 267 3.04 -19.73 4.12
N SER A 268 3.15 -18.63 3.39
CA SER A 268 2.22 -18.29 2.31
C SER A 268 2.99 -17.80 1.09
N LEU A 269 2.39 -18.00 -0.09
CA LEU A 269 2.84 -17.32 -1.29
C LEU A 269 2.55 -15.82 -1.17
N ASP A 270 3.55 -15.03 -1.49
CA ASP A 270 3.58 -13.60 -1.28
C ASP A 270 4.46 -12.95 -2.35
N MET A 271 4.42 -11.63 -2.42
CA MET A 271 5.18 -10.90 -3.41
C MET A 271 6.69 -11.03 -3.21
N SER A 272 7.41 -11.03 -4.34
CA SER A 272 8.86 -11.18 -4.37
C SER A 272 9.59 -9.86 -4.10
N ASN A 273 10.78 -9.95 -3.52
CA ASN A 273 11.71 -8.83 -3.35
C ASN A 273 13.14 -9.24 -3.72
N SER A 274 14.04 -8.27 -3.81
CA SER A 274 15.40 -8.50 -4.30
C SER A 274 16.22 -9.45 -3.42
N LEU A 275 16.08 -9.36 -2.10
CA LEU A 275 16.86 -10.18 -1.17
C LEU A 275 16.39 -11.63 -1.17
N LYS A 276 15.07 -11.87 -1.13
CA LYS A 276 14.52 -13.22 -1.21
C LYS A 276 14.92 -13.89 -2.53
N ARG A 277 14.91 -13.15 -3.66
CA ARG A 277 15.40 -13.66 -4.95
C ARG A 277 16.87 -14.06 -4.96
N ARG A 278 17.71 -13.36 -4.19
CA ARG A 278 19.15 -13.58 -4.14
C ARG A 278 19.55 -14.70 -3.18
N PHE A 279 18.88 -14.80 -2.04
CA PHE A 279 19.29 -15.67 -0.94
C PHE A 279 18.31 -16.81 -0.64
N GLY A 280 17.13 -16.81 -1.26
CA GLY A 280 16.05 -17.74 -0.99
C GLY A 280 15.09 -17.24 0.09
N SER A 281 13.79 -17.47 -0.08
CA SER A 281 12.75 -17.05 0.87
C SER A 281 12.93 -17.62 2.28
N TRP A 282 13.48 -18.84 2.42
CA TRP A 282 13.66 -19.50 3.73
C TRP A 282 14.69 -18.83 4.63
N CYS A 283 15.51 -17.93 4.07
CA CYS A 283 16.46 -17.13 4.85
C CYS A 283 15.81 -15.94 5.55
N PHE A 284 14.53 -15.66 5.30
CA PHE A 284 13.83 -14.48 5.82
C PHE A 284 12.64 -14.90 6.69
N LEU A 285 12.51 -14.26 7.85
CA LEU A 285 11.38 -14.42 8.76
C LEU A 285 10.71 -13.07 8.98
N ARG A 286 9.42 -12.97 8.68
CA ARG A 286 8.60 -11.78 8.96
C ARG A 286 7.84 -12.00 10.27
N VAL A 287 8.15 -11.19 11.28
CA VAL A 287 7.52 -11.28 12.60
C VAL A 287 6.52 -10.15 12.78
N LYS A 288 5.23 -10.47 12.83
CA LYS A 288 4.14 -9.51 13.10
C LYS A 288 4.13 -9.12 14.58
N THR A 289 3.97 -7.82 14.85
CA THR A 289 3.85 -7.27 16.20
C THR A 289 2.41 -6.86 16.48
N GLU A 290 1.94 -7.00 17.73
CA GLU A 290 0.59 -6.65 18.18
C GLU A 290 0.44 -5.14 18.52
N GLY A 291 1.19 -4.26 17.83
CA GLY A 291 1.20 -2.81 18.04
C GLY A 291 2.33 -2.11 17.29
N GLN A 292 2.32 -0.77 17.34
CA GLN A 292 3.36 0.07 16.72
C GLN A 292 4.74 -0.19 17.36
N CYS A 293 5.79 -0.25 16.54
CA CYS A 293 7.17 -0.47 16.95
C CYS A 293 7.70 0.66 17.88
N GLY A 294 7.52 0.50 19.20
CA GLY A 294 8.12 1.36 20.23
C GLY A 294 9.45 0.82 20.80
N PRO A 295 10.06 1.51 21.80
CA PRO A 295 11.34 1.11 22.39
C PRO A 295 11.37 -0.33 22.95
N ALA A 296 10.25 -0.77 23.53
CA ALA A 296 10.11 -2.14 24.05
C ALA A 296 10.22 -3.22 22.96
N ILE A 297 9.77 -2.92 21.73
CA ILE A 297 9.89 -3.81 20.58
C ILE A 297 11.35 -3.84 20.10
N VAL A 298 12.05 -2.71 20.12
CA VAL A 298 13.48 -2.67 19.79
C VAL A 298 14.28 -3.58 20.73
N ASP A 299 14.04 -3.50 22.04
CA ASP A 299 14.72 -4.36 23.02
C ASP A 299 14.39 -5.85 22.83
N LEU A 300 13.15 -6.17 22.46
CA LEU A 300 12.73 -7.53 22.14
C LEU A 300 13.53 -8.12 20.97
N PHE A 301 13.72 -7.35 19.89
CA PHE A 301 14.33 -7.80 18.64
C PHE A 301 15.84 -7.56 18.54
N LYS A 302 16.47 -6.90 19.53
CA LYS A 302 17.94 -6.95 19.72
C LYS A 302 18.43 -8.39 19.91
N ARG A 303 17.61 -9.23 20.54
CA ARG A 303 17.92 -10.62 20.83
C ARG A 303 17.66 -11.50 19.60
N PRO A 304 18.55 -12.45 19.28
CA PRO A 304 18.36 -13.37 18.17
C PRO A 304 17.21 -14.36 18.45
N ILE A 305 16.50 -14.76 17.40
CA ILE A 305 15.47 -15.81 17.43
C ILE A 305 16.07 -17.11 16.90
N VAL A 306 15.95 -18.19 17.66
CA VAL A 306 16.45 -19.51 17.29
C VAL A 306 15.28 -20.43 16.92
N ILE A 307 15.32 -20.90 15.68
CA ILE A 307 14.42 -21.96 15.18
C ILE A 307 15.30 -23.11 14.74
N TRP A 308 15.27 -24.19 15.51
CA TRP A 308 16.17 -25.34 15.39
C TRP A 308 17.63 -24.95 15.56
N ASN A 309 18.44 -25.06 14.50
CA ASN A 309 19.81 -24.56 14.46
C ASN A 309 19.91 -23.17 13.79
N ALA A 310 18.84 -22.67 13.19
CA ALA A 310 18.84 -21.41 12.48
C ALA A 310 18.76 -20.23 13.45
N VAL A 311 19.68 -19.27 13.31
CA VAL A 311 19.73 -18.05 14.11
C VAL A 311 19.27 -16.88 13.26
N PHE A 312 18.11 -16.32 13.61
CA PHE A 312 17.50 -15.16 12.97
C PHE A 312 17.84 -13.88 13.71
N ARG A 313 18.27 -12.85 12.97
CA ARG A 313 18.56 -11.50 13.51
C ARG A 313 17.79 -10.43 12.76
N ALA A 314 17.30 -9.42 13.46
CA ALA A 314 16.54 -8.33 12.87
C ALA A 314 17.41 -7.45 11.96
N ILE A 315 16.86 -7.06 10.81
CA ILE A 315 17.51 -6.15 9.85
C ILE A 315 16.69 -4.91 9.54
N HIS A 316 15.37 -4.98 9.73
CA HIS A 316 14.47 -3.88 9.39
C HIS A 316 13.18 -3.99 10.22
N ALA A 317 12.76 -2.87 10.79
CA ALA A 317 11.47 -2.73 11.46
C ALA A 317 10.57 -1.82 10.62
N ALA A 318 9.38 -2.31 10.31
CA ALA A 318 8.28 -1.55 9.71
C ALA A 318 7.21 -1.28 10.78
N GLU A 319 6.10 -0.65 10.40
CA GLU A 319 5.05 -0.25 11.35
C GLU A 319 4.42 -1.44 12.10
N ASP A 320 4.12 -2.53 11.39
CA ASP A 320 3.38 -3.70 11.91
C ASP A 320 4.21 -5.00 11.96
N HIS A 321 5.47 -4.97 11.54
CA HIS A 321 6.31 -6.16 11.50
C HIS A 321 7.82 -5.86 11.53
N VAL A 322 8.58 -6.86 11.96
CA VAL A 322 10.05 -6.88 11.90
C VAL A 322 10.50 -7.96 10.93
N THR A 323 11.40 -7.60 10.01
CA THR A 323 12.05 -8.55 9.10
C THR A 323 13.38 -9.01 9.69
N MET A 324 13.55 -10.32 9.76
CA MET A 324 14.75 -10.97 10.27
C MET A 324 15.39 -11.85 9.21
N ILE A 325 16.71 -12.03 9.30
CA ILE A 325 17.50 -12.87 8.40
C ILE A 325 18.15 -14.02 9.14
N TRP A 326 18.25 -15.18 8.50
CA TRP A 326 19.08 -16.27 8.95
C TRP A 326 20.54 -16.01 8.59
N VAL A 327 21.33 -15.62 9.58
CA VAL A 327 22.76 -15.31 9.43
C VAL A 327 23.63 -16.58 9.41
N ASN A 328 24.92 -16.43 9.14
CA ASN A 328 25.92 -17.50 9.23
C ASN A 328 26.25 -17.93 10.66
N GLU A 329 25.27 -17.98 11.56
CA GLU A 329 25.41 -18.43 12.94
C GLU A 329 24.52 -19.66 13.16
N ALA A 330 24.94 -20.54 14.06
CA ALA A 330 24.19 -21.74 14.41
C ALA A 330 24.05 -21.86 15.92
N PHE A 331 22.87 -22.29 16.38
CA PHE A 331 22.66 -22.60 17.80
C PHE A 331 23.07 -24.05 18.09
N VAL A 332 24.14 -24.23 18.87
CA VAL A 332 24.77 -25.52 19.17
C VAL A 332 25.07 -25.57 20.67
N ALA A 333 24.75 -26.71 21.32
CA ALA A 333 25.09 -26.97 22.71
C ALA A 333 24.67 -25.87 23.72
N GLY A 334 23.55 -25.20 23.46
CA GLY A 334 23.02 -24.13 24.33
C GLY A 334 23.63 -22.75 24.10
N GLY A 335 24.46 -22.57 23.07
CA GLY A 335 25.05 -21.29 22.69
C GLY A 335 24.95 -21.00 21.19
N ILE A 336 25.18 -19.74 20.81
CA ILE A 336 25.31 -19.34 19.41
C ILE A 336 26.79 -19.43 19.03
N GLU A 337 27.09 -20.21 18.00
CA GLU A 337 28.43 -20.38 17.46
C GLU A 337 28.48 -19.94 15.99
N ARG A 338 29.64 -19.46 15.55
CA ARG A 338 29.92 -19.26 14.12
C ARG A 338 30.51 -20.57 13.57
N PRO A 339 29.87 -21.21 12.58
CA PRO A 339 30.40 -22.44 12.00
C PRO A 339 31.78 -22.18 11.37
N LEU A 340 32.65 -23.20 11.44
CA LEU A 340 34.00 -23.16 10.89
C LEU A 340 33.99 -22.86 9.38
N PRO A 341 34.99 -22.14 8.83
CA PRO A 341 35.12 -21.90 7.40
C PRO A 341 35.09 -23.23 6.61
N GLY A 342 34.18 -23.36 5.65
CA GLY A 342 34.10 -24.52 4.75
C GLY A 342 32.91 -25.48 4.96
N LEU A 343 32.04 -25.25 5.96
CA LEU A 343 30.69 -25.85 5.93
C LEU A 343 29.84 -25.09 4.89
N LYS A 344 29.01 -25.79 4.10
CA LYS A 344 28.01 -25.13 3.22
C LYS A 344 27.24 -24.14 4.07
N SER A 345 27.28 -22.85 3.71
CA SER A 345 26.63 -21.80 4.47
C SER A 345 25.13 -22.05 4.46
N PHE A 346 24.57 -22.40 5.62
CA PHE A 346 23.14 -22.31 5.83
C PHE A 346 22.76 -20.83 6.05
N GLY A 347 21.55 -20.43 5.64
CA GLY A 347 21.13 -19.02 5.68
C GLY A 347 21.71 -18.17 4.54
N VAL A 348 21.91 -16.87 4.80
CA VAL A 348 22.44 -15.92 3.79
C VAL A 348 23.96 -16.03 3.57
N GLY A 349 24.67 -16.71 4.47
CA GLY A 349 26.13 -16.90 4.39
C GLY A 349 26.98 -15.73 4.90
N TYR A 350 26.35 -14.70 5.47
CA TYR A 350 27.02 -13.52 6.05
C TYR A 350 26.73 -13.42 7.55
N SER A 351 27.65 -12.80 8.29
CA SER A 351 27.33 -12.30 9.63
C SER A 351 26.35 -11.14 9.51
N LEU A 352 25.66 -10.77 10.59
CA LEU A 352 24.75 -9.61 10.55
C LEU A 352 25.48 -8.35 10.06
N PHE A 353 26.69 -8.11 10.59
CA PHE A 353 27.48 -6.93 10.24
C PHE A 353 27.92 -6.96 8.78
N ASP A 354 28.42 -8.11 8.29
CA ASP A 354 28.85 -8.24 6.90
C ASP A 354 27.67 -8.11 5.93
N PHE A 355 26.48 -8.61 6.32
CA PHE A 355 25.28 -8.49 5.51
C PHE A 355 24.81 -7.03 5.41
N ILE A 356 24.80 -6.31 6.54
CA ILE A 356 24.47 -4.89 6.57
C ILE A 356 25.48 -4.09 5.74
N ASN A 357 26.78 -4.36 5.90
CA ASN A 357 27.83 -3.68 5.16
C ASN A 357 27.79 -4.01 3.66
N PHE A 358 27.34 -5.21 3.29
CA PHE A 358 27.07 -5.58 1.90
C PHE A 358 25.92 -4.76 1.28
N LEU A 359 24.87 -4.46 2.04
CA LEU A 359 23.71 -3.72 1.54
C LEU A 359 23.93 -2.21 1.47
N ASN A 360 24.55 -1.64 2.50
CA ASN A 360 24.79 -0.20 2.62
C ASN A 360 26.11 0.05 3.40
N PRO A 361 27.27 0.07 2.72
CA PRO A 361 28.57 0.16 3.37
C PRO A 361 28.68 1.38 4.29
N LEU A 362 29.03 1.17 5.56
CA LEU A 362 29.06 2.23 6.57
C LEU A 362 30.16 3.27 6.29
N GLU A 363 31.33 2.83 5.84
CA GLU A 363 32.48 3.71 5.60
C GLU A 363 32.22 4.68 4.44
N GLU A 364 31.60 4.19 3.36
CA GLU A 364 31.26 4.97 2.17
C GLU A 364 30.12 5.96 2.44
N ASN A 365 29.21 5.61 3.35
CA ASN A 365 28.01 6.39 3.66
C ASN A 365 28.07 7.12 5.01
N ARG A 366 29.27 7.29 5.57
CA ARG A 366 29.49 7.88 6.91
C ARG A 366 28.95 9.30 7.11
N ASN A 367 28.68 10.03 6.02
CA ASN A 367 28.15 11.39 6.06
C ASN A 367 26.61 11.42 6.09
N GLN A 368 25.93 10.28 5.94
CA GLN A 368 24.47 10.20 6.02
C GLN A 368 24.02 10.18 7.48
N PHE A 369 22.90 10.83 7.78
CA PHE A 369 22.22 10.65 9.06
C PHE A 369 21.85 9.17 9.26
N LEU A 370 22.02 8.66 10.49
CA LEU A 370 21.82 7.24 10.80
C LEU A 370 20.41 6.75 10.44
N GLY A 371 19.37 7.55 10.69
CA GLY A 371 18.00 7.23 10.30
C GLY A 371 17.82 7.09 8.78
N LYS A 372 18.46 7.98 8.00
CA LYS A 372 18.47 7.92 6.53
C LYS A 372 19.25 6.71 6.02
N TRP A 373 20.38 6.39 6.66
CA TRP A 373 21.17 5.21 6.32
C TRP A 373 20.41 3.91 6.61
N ALA A 374 19.73 3.82 7.75
CA ALA A 374 18.95 2.64 8.14
C ALA A 374 17.72 2.42 7.25
N SER A 375 17.06 3.50 6.82
CA SER A 375 15.89 3.41 5.94
C SER A 375 16.22 2.84 4.55
N ARG A 376 17.47 2.94 4.07
CA ARG A 376 17.91 2.37 2.78
C ARG A 376 17.80 0.85 2.70
N ILE A 377 17.85 0.13 3.83
CA ILE A 377 17.68 -1.34 3.85
C ILE A 377 16.30 -1.73 3.29
N SER A 378 15.28 -0.89 3.52
CA SER A 378 13.92 -1.14 3.02
C SER A 378 13.83 -1.23 1.48
N LEU A 379 14.76 -0.59 0.75
CA LEU A 379 14.80 -0.62 -0.72
C LEU A 379 14.95 -2.06 -1.24
N TYR A 380 15.77 -2.86 -0.57
CA TYR A 380 16.03 -4.25 -0.96
C TYR A 380 14.88 -5.20 -0.58
N LEU A 381 14.14 -4.85 0.47
CA LEU A 381 12.94 -5.57 0.94
C LEU A 381 11.67 -5.18 0.17
N SER A 382 11.73 -4.10 -0.60
CA SER A 382 10.62 -3.58 -1.39
C SER A 382 10.13 -4.61 -2.41
N VAL A 383 8.82 -4.80 -2.42
CA VAL A 383 8.12 -5.66 -3.37
C VAL A 383 8.40 -5.18 -4.79
N SER A 384 8.89 -6.09 -5.63
CA SER A 384 9.33 -5.76 -6.99
C SER A 384 9.30 -6.98 -7.91
N VAL A 385 9.09 -6.73 -9.19
CA VAL A 385 9.26 -7.74 -10.26
C VAL A 385 10.66 -7.58 -10.87
N PRO A 386 11.37 -8.66 -11.24
CA PRO A 386 12.65 -8.57 -11.93
C PRO A 386 12.59 -7.78 -13.24
N GLY A 387 13.37 -6.69 -13.30
CA GLY A 387 13.65 -5.99 -14.54
C GLY A 387 14.74 -6.70 -15.38
N PRO A 388 14.97 -6.24 -16.62
CA PRO A 388 16.06 -6.72 -17.45
C PRO A 388 17.42 -6.66 -16.74
N ARG A 389 18.30 -7.62 -17.03
CA ARG A 389 19.69 -7.59 -16.56
C ARG A 389 20.50 -6.60 -17.39
N PHE A 390 21.31 -5.79 -16.71
CA PHE A 390 22.20 -4.79 -17.30
C PHE A 390 23.65 -5.21 -17.14
N ARG A 391 24.50 -4.80 -18.08
CA ARG A 391 25.94 -4.77 -17.83
C ARG A 391 26.26 -3.49 -17.08
N GLU A 392 27.29 -3.52 -16.25
CA GLU A 392 27.70 -2.35 -15.48
C GLU A 392 28.13 -1.19 -16.38
N GLU A 393 28.73 -1.49 -17.54
CA GLU A 393 29.11 -0.53 -18.57
C GLU A 393 27.92 0.20 -19.25
N ASP A 394 26.71 -0.37 -19.18
CA ASP A 394 25.48 0.22 -19.74
C ASP A 394 24.78 1.18 -18.75
N ILE A 395 25.30 1.30 -17.53
CA ILE A 395 24.74 2.15 -16.47
C ILE A 395 25.61 3.40 -16.36
N HIS A 396 24.98 4.56 -16.57
CA HIS A 396 25.66 5.85 -16.53
C HIS A 396 25.06 6.71 -15.41
N GLU A 397 25.91 7.36 -14.63
CA GLU A 397 25.50 8.38 -13.68
C GLU A 397 25.10 9.65 -14.44
N GLN A 398 24.05 10.31 -13.97
CA GLN A 398 23.54 11.55 -14.54
C GLN A 398 23.51 12.60 -13.42
N ASP A 399 24.06 13.78 -13.71
CA ASP A 399 23.99 14.90 -12.79
C ASP A 399 22.57 15.46 -12.70
N ASP A 400 22.14 15.75 -11.49
CA ASP A 400 20.86 16.41 -11.22
C ASP A 400 20.85 17.85 -11.73
N HIS A 401 19.69 18.30 -12.21
CA HIS A 401 19.48 19.68 -12.60
C HIS A 401 19.06 20.52 -11.41
N PHE A 402 19.82 21.57 -11.08
CA PHE A 402 19.50 22.50 -10.00
C PHE A 402 19.06 23.86 -10.53
N SER A 403 18.06 24.46 -9.89
CA SER A 403 17.65 25.85 -10.13
C SER A 403 18.70 26.85 -9.59
N ALA A 404 18.53 28.14 -9.90
CA ALA A 404 19.38 29.20 -9.36
C ALA A 404 19.28 29.30 -7.82
N GLU A 405 18.13 28.92 -7.27
CA GLU A 405 17.78 28.86 -5.85
C GLU A 405 18.19 27.52 -5.21
N LYS A 406 18.96 26.69 -5.92
CA LYS A 406 19.49 25.38 -5.49
C LYS A 406 18.41 24.31 -5.22
N SER A 407 17.21 24.44 -5.78
CA SER A 407 16.21 23.37 -5.76
C SER A 407 16.58 22.30 -6.80
N ASN A 408 16.47 21.02 -6.44
CA ASN A 408 16.70 19.91 -7.37
C ASN A 408 15.45 19.72 -8.25
N MET A 409 15.58 20.03 -9.54
CA MET A 409 14.49 19.99 -10.51
C MET A 409 14.27 18.59 -11.10
N THR A 410 15.22 17.65 -10.89
CA THR A 410 15.17 16.28 -11.43
C THR A 410 15.21 15.19 -10.37
N ASP A 411 14.95 15.54 -9.10
CA ASP A 411 15.08 14.62 -7.97
C ASP A 411 14.27 13.33 -8.19
N GLY A 412 14.97 12.21 -8.27
CA GLY A 412 14.37 10.89 -8.45
C GLY A 412 13.98 10.51 -9.88
N CYS A 413 14.24 11.33 -10.91
CA CYS A 413 13.93 10.99 -12.30
C CYS A 413 15.15 11.00 -13.22
N GLY A 414 15.49 9.83 -13.75
CA GLY A 414 16.54 9.66 -14.76
C GLY A 414 15.97 9.33 -16.14
N ILE A 415 16.86 9.27 -17.14
CA ILE A 415 16.49 8.93 -18.52
C ILE A 415 16.95 7.53 -18.92
N SER A 416 16.29 6.94 -19.92
CA SER A 416 16.70 5.66 -20.50
C SER A 416 16.32 5.53 -21.98
N ASN A 417 16.76 4.43 -22.60
CA ASN A 417 16.69 4.22 -24.05
C ASN A 417 15.55 3.29 -24.50
N LEU A 418 15.27 3.32 -25.81
CA LEU A 418 14.20 2.51 -26.42
C LEU A 418 14.40 1.00 -26.23
N PRO A 419 15.60 0.40 -26.40
CA PRO A 419 15.81 -1.03 -26.17
C PRO A 419 15.36 -1.52 -24.79
N LEU A 420 15.59 -0.72 -23.73
CA LEU A 420 15.13 -1.06 -22.38
C LEU A 420 13.59 -1.11 -22.31
N HIS A 421 12.93 -0.07 -22.79
CA HIS A 421 11.47 0.01 -22.81
C HIS A 421 10.81 -1.06 -23.70
N LEU A 422 11.48 -1.49 -24.77
CA LEU A 422 11.04 -2.62 -25.59
C LEU A 422 11.11 -3.96 -24.85
N LYS A 423 12.10 -4.18 -23.97
CA LYS A 423 12.16 -5.37 -23.12
C LYS A 423 10.99 -5.38 -22.13
N PHE A 424 10.68 -4.24 -21.51
CA PHE A 424 9.49 -4.11 -20.66
C PHE A 424 8.20 -4.30 -21.47
N SER A 425 8.14 -3.81 -22.71
CA SER A 425 6.98 -3.99 -23.58
C SER A 425 6.69 -5.46 -23.88
N ARG A 426 7.71 -6.32 -24.01
CA ARG A 426 7.51 -7.76 -24.20
C ARG A 426 6.96 -8.45 -22.95
N GLN A 427 7.27 -7.91 -21.78
CA GLN A 427 6.79 -8.45 -20.49
C GLN A 427 5.36 -7.98 -20.18
N ASN A 428 5.05 -6.72 -20.49
CA ASN A 428 3.83 -6.02 -20.10
C ASN A 428 2.84 -5.76 -21.25
N ASN A 429 3.11 -6.30 -22.45
CA ASN A 429 2.33 -6.13 -23.69
C ASN A 429 2.10 -4.66 -24.15
N ARG A 430 2.81 -3.69 -23.54
CA ARG A 430 2.74 -2.27 -23.87
C ARG A 430 4.08 -1.60 -23.57
N MET A 431 4.51 -0.69 -24.43
CA MET A 431 5.71 0.10 -24.20
C MET A 431 5.40 1.23 -23.19
N PRO A 432 5.99 1.19 -21.98
CA PRO A 432 5.79 2.27 -21.01
C PRO A 432 6.57 3.51 -21.43
N THR A 433 6.06 4.71 -21.12
CA THR A 433 6.80 5.98 -21.29
C THR A 433 7.84 6.14 -20.17
N ALA A 434 7.47 5.79 -18.94
CA ALA A 434 8.35 5.81 -17.78
C ALA A 434 8.17 4.54 -16.95
N VAL A 435 9.19 4.18 -16.16
CA VAL A 435 9.16 2.99 -15.30
C VAL A 435 9.73 3.34 -13.93
N GLN A 436 9.01 3.03 -12.85
CA GLN A 436 9.58 3.09 -11.52
C GLN A 436 10.53 1.91 -11.30
N PHE A 437 11.74 2.18 -10.84
CA PHE A 437 12.78 1.16 -10.69
C PHE A 437 13.46 1.22 -9.33
N ARG A 438 14.11 0.10 -8.99
CA ARG A 438 15.04 -0.05 -7.88
C ARG A 438 16.24 -0.81 -8.41
N LEU A 439 17.42 -0.21 -8.33
CA LEU A 439 18.67 -0.78 -8.81
C LEU A 439 19.76 -0.50 -7.79
N ARG A 440 20.15 -1.52 -7.03
CA ARG A 440 21.10 -1.37 -5.91
C ARG A 440 20.59 -0.29 -4.93
N GLY A 441 21.41 0.72 -4.63
CA GLY A 441 20.99 1.87 -3.80
C GLY A 441 20.15 2.92 -4.52
N ALA A 442 20.00 2.84 -5.85
CA ALA A 442 19.21 3.79 -6.64
C ALA A 442 17.73 3.39 -6.66
N LYS A 443 16.85 4.39 -6.53
CA LYS A 443 15.39 4.29 -6.66
C LYS A 443 14.92 5.54 -7.40
N GLY A 444 13.93 5.37 -8.28
CA GLY A 444 13.28 6.51 -8.91
C GLY A 444 12.48 6.10 -10.14
N MET A 445 12.33 7.05 -11.06
CA MET A 445 11.70 6.88 -12.36
C MET A 445 12.76 6.87 -13.48
N LEU A 446 12.58 6.01 -14.48
CA LEU A 446 13.34 6.05 -15.74
C LEU A 446 12.39 6.46 -16.87
N LEU A 447 12.68 7.59 -17.51
CA LEU A 447 11.93 8.16 -18.62
C LEU A 447 12.53 7.75 -19.96
N LEU A 448 11.71 7.29 -20.90
CA LEU A 448 12.14 7.01 -22.27
C LEU A 448 12.45 8.32 -23.01
N VAL A 449 13.72 8.50 -23.40
CA VAL A 449 14.13 9.59 -24.30
C VAL A 449 14.59 9.00 -25.62
N ARG A 450 13.92 9.39 -26.72
CA ARG A 450 14.27 8.95 -28.08
C ARG A 450 15.30 9.89 -28.66
N ASN A 451 16.57 9.61 -28.43
CA ASN A 451 17.67 10.34 -29.08
C ASN A 451 18.07 9.64 -30.40
N GLU A 452 18.32 10.40 -31.47
CA GLU A 452 18.57 9.86 -32.82
C GLU A 452 19.84 9.01 -32.91
N GLU A 453 20.80 9.19 -31.99
CA GLU A 453 22.09 8.47 -31.96
C GLU A 453 21.98 6.99 -31.53
N TRP A 454 20.84 6.55 -30.99
CA TRP A 454 20.68 5.24 -30.33
C TRP A 454 19.71 4.28 -31.03
N LEU A 455 19.39 4.54 -32.30
CA LEU A 455 18.32 3.84 -33.03
C LEU A 455 18.84 2.66 -33.86
N ASP A 456 18.85 1.46 -33.27
CA ASP A 456 18.60 0.23 -34.03
C ASP A 456 17.10 -0.11 -33.95
N LYS A 457 16.42 -0.04 -35.10
CA LYS A 457 14.96 -0.19 -35.22
C LYS A 457 14.54 -1.67 -35.18
N PRO A 458 13.52 -2.03 -34.38
CA PRO A 458 12.64 -3.12 -34.74
C PRO A 458 11.16 -2.71 -34.85
N LYS A 459 10.45 -3.54 -35.61
CA LYS A 459 9.13 -3.32 -36.21
C LYS A 459 7.99 -3.38 -35.19
N THR A 460 6.95 -2.62 -35.51
CA THR A 460 5.64 -2.51 -34.87
C THR A 460 4.89 -3.84 -34.77
N SER A 461 4.18 -4.04 -33.66
CA SER A 461 3.00 -4.90 -33.60
C SER A 461 2.09 -4.56 -32.40
N GLY A 462 0.84 -4.18 -32.72
CA GLY A 462 -0.42 -4.56 -32.05
C GLY A 462 -0.68 -4.17 -30.58
N PRO A 463 -1.87 -3.64 -30.22
CA PRO A 463 -2.19 -3.24 -28.84
C PRO A 463 -2.82 -4.39 -28.03
N SER A 464 -2.41 -4.58 -26.77
CA SER A 464 -3.30 -5.01 -25.66
C SER A 464 -2.61 -4.85 -24.30
N SER A 465 -3.40 -4.72 -23.23
CA SER A 465 -3.16 -3.87 -22.05
C SER A 465 -2.45 -4.51 -20.84
N THR A 466 -1.58 -3.74 -20.19
CA THR A 466 -1.44 -3.67 -18.71
C THR A 466 -1.02 -2.23 -18.36
N GLU A 467 -1.69 -1.62 -17.38
CA GLU A 467 -1.88 -0.16 -17.27
C GLU A 467 -1.14 0.43 -16.05
N GLU A 468 -0.26 1.40 -16.29
CA GLU A 468 -0.03 2.53 -15.39
C GLU A 468 -0.49 3.78 -16.14
N ARG A 469 -1.80 3.88 -16.40
CA ARG A 469 -2.40 5.08 -17.00
C ARG A 469 -2.78 6.08 -15.91
N PRO A 470 -2.94 7.36 -16.27
CA PRO A 470 -3.68 8.29 -15.43
C PRO A 470 -5.07 7.71 -15.15
N GLU A 471 -5.43 7.64 -13.87
CA GLU A 471 -6.76 7.25 -13.44
C GLU A 471 -7.70 8.44 -13.70
N SER A 472 -8.74 8.24 -14.49
CA SER A 472 -9.70 9.26 -14.90
C SER A 472 -11.10 8.62 -14.96
N PRO A 473 -12.11 9.14 -14.26
CA PRO A 473 -12.04 10.26 -13.32
C PRO A 473 -11.24 9.93 -12.05
N ALA A 474 -10.65 10.93 -11.41
CA ALA A 474 -9.97 10.75 -10.12
C ALA A 474 -10.90 11.06 -8.94
N ARG A 475 -10.58 10.45 -7.80
CA ARG A 475 -11.27 10.67 -6.52
C ARG A 475 -10.64 11.84 -5.78
N LEU A 476 -11.48 12.62 -5.09
CA LEU A 476 -11.01 13.68 -4.19
C LEU A 476 -10.94 13.14 -2.77
N SER A 477 -9.82 13.37 -2.07
CA SER A 477 -9.71 13.11 -0.63
C SER A 477 -10.30 14.27 0.16
N ALA A 478 -10.75 14.01 1.40
CA ALA A 478 -11.22 15.04 2.31
C ALA A 478 -10.17 16.14 2.54
N GLU A 479 -8.89 15.74 2.65
CA GLU A 479 -7.75 16.65 2.77
C GLU A 479 -7.63 17.62 1.59
N VAL A 480 -7.74 17.10 0.36
CA VAL A 480 -7.72 17.93 -0.85
C VAL A 480 -8.94 18.87 -0.88
N ILE A 481 -10.13 18.40 -0.51
CA ILE A 481 -11.34 19.23 -0.45
C ILE A 481 -11.16 20.41 0.52
N ILE A 482 -10.66 20.15 1.74
CA ILE A 482 -10.36 21.19 2.74
C ILE A 482 -9.33 22.19 2.18
N ASN A 483 -8.29 21.69 1.51
CA ASN A 483 -7.26 22.54 0.92
C ASN A 483 -7.79 23.41 -0.22
N LEU A 484 -8.64 22.87 -1.09
CA LEU A 484 -9.29 23.60 -2.18
C LEU A 484 -10.22 24.68 -1.62
N GLU A 485 -10.98 24.38 -0.57
CA GLU A 485 -11.88 25.33 0.10
C GLU A 485 -11.11 26.49 0.73
N HIS A 486 -10.03 26.19 1.45
CA HIS A 486 -9.11 27.20 2.00
C HIS A 486 -8.53 28.13 0.92
N ASN A 487 -8.24 27.58 -0.27
CA ASN A 487 -7.73 28.33 -1.41
C ASN A 487 -8.82 29.03 -2.25
N GLY A 488 -10.06 29.12 -1.74
CA GLY A 488 -11.13 29.96 -2.28
C GLY A 488 -12.20 29.24 -3.09
N VAL A 489 -12.18 27.90 -3.16
CA VAL A 489 -13.25 27.12 -3.81
C VAL A 489 -14.46 27.06 -2.89
N PRO A 490 -15.65 27.54 -3.31
CA PRO A 490 -16.82 27.54 -2.44
C PRO A 490 -17.27 26.12 -2.04
N ALA A 491 -17.56 25.88 -0.76
CA ALA A 491 -18.03 24.59 -0.23
C ALA A 491 -19.25 24.02 -0.98
N ILE A 492 -20.14 24.91 -1.46
CA ILE A 492 -21.33 24.56 -2.26
C ILE A 492 -21.00 23.74 -3.51
N VAL A 493 -19.80 23.90 -4.09
CA VAL A 493 -19.36 23.11 -5.25
C VAL A 493 -19.25 21.63 -4.87
N PHE A 494 -18.65 21.33 -3.72
CA PHE A 494 -18.48 19.96 -3.24
C PHE A 494 -19.80 19.36 -2.76
N GLU A 495 -20.65 20.15 -2.11
CA GLU A 495 -22.01 19.73 -1.72
C GLU A 495 -22.85 19.33 -2.95
N GLN A 496 -22.77 20.10 -4.04
CA GLN A 496 -23.46 19.78 -5.29
C GLN A 496 -22.90 18.51 -5.94
N LEU A 497 -21.58 18.33 -5.95
CA LEU A 497 -20.94 17.11 -6.46
C LEU A 497 -21.39 15.87 -5.68
N GLY A 498 -21.33 15.93 -4.34
CA GLY A 498 -21.79 14.84 -3.48
C GLY A 498 -23.28 14.54 -3.66
N ARG A 499 -24.12 15.58 -3.73
CA ARG A 499 -25.57 15.44 -3.97
C ARG A 499 -25.86 14.80 -5.32
N ASN A 500 -25.20 15.22 -6.39
CA ASN A 500 -25.37 14.66 -7.72
C ASN A 500 -24.95 13.18 -7.75
N CYS A 501 -23.85 12.83 -7.08
CA CYS A 501 -23.40 11.44 -6.97
C CYS A 501 -24.43 10.56 -6.24
N ILE A 502 -24.96 11.01 -5.11
CA ILE A 502 -26.01 10.27 -4.38
C ILE A 502 -27.28 10.14 -5.22
N GLN A 503 -27.71 11.22 -5.89
CA GLN A 503 -28.88 11.19 -6.77
C GLN A 503 -28.71 10.20 -7.92
N GLN A 504 -27.51 10.13 -8.51
CA GLN A 504 -27.20 9.17 -9.56
C GLN A 504 -27.24 7.73 -9.05
N VAL A 505 -26.64 7.44 -7.90
CA VAL A 505 -26.71 6.11 -7.26
C VAL A 505 -28.16 5.72 -6.98
N VAL A 506 -28.98 6.64 -6.44
CA VAL A 506 -30.40 6.37 -6.20
C VAL A 506 -31.12 6.10 -7.52
N GLN A 507 -30.88 6.89 -8.56
CA GLN A 507 -31.53 6.73 -9.86
C GLN A 507 -31.20 5.38 -10.50
N ASP A 508 -29.94 4.97 -10.46
CA ASP A 508 -29.44 3.72 -11.03
C ASP A 508 -30.05 2.49 -10.34
N PHE A 509 -30.18 2.53 -9.01
CA PHE A 509 -30.70 1.40 -8.23
C PHE A 509 -32.24 1.42 -8.05
N ALA A 510 -32.90 2.57 -8.18
CA ALA A 510 -34.36 2.71 -7.94
C ALA A 510 -35.24 2.52 -9.18
N THR A 511 -34.75 2.78 -10.40
CA THR A 511 -35.58 2.73 -11.62
C THR A 511 -35.78 1.34 -12.24
N CYS A 512 -35.38 0.29 -11.53
CA CYS A 512 -35.28 -1.05 -12.06
C CYS A 512 -36.63 -1.81 -12.11
N SER A 513 -37.47 -1.52 -13.10
CA SER A 513 -38.54 -2.43 -13.52
C SER A 513 -38.35 -2.90 -14.97
N THR A 514 -37.74 -4.09 -15.10
CA THR A 514 -37.84 -5.10 -16.18
C THR A 514 -37.16 -5.00 -17.58
N PRO A 515 -36.72 -3.86 -18.18
CA PRO A 515 -35.75 -3.95 -19.30
C PRO A 515 -34.29 -3.72 -18.93
N ASP A 516 -34.00 -3.02 -17.82
CA ASP A 516 -32.67 -2.43 -17.61
C ASP A 516 -31.77 -3.25 -16.66
N ALA A 517 -31.92 -4.58 -16.62
CA ALA A 517 -31.05 -5.46 -15.83
C ALA A 517 -29.56 -5.29 -16.19
N TYR A 518 -29.26 -4.98 -17.45
CA TYR A 518 -27.91 -4.66 -17.90
C TYR A 518 -27.37 -3.36 -17.29
N ARG A 519 -28.19 -2.31 -17.18
CA ARG A 519 -27.77 -1.04 -16.54
C ARG A 519 -27.49 -1.23 -15.06
N LEU A 520 -28.35 -2.00 -14.39
CA LEU A 520 -28.14 -2.35 -12.98
C LEU A 520 -26.86 -3.17 -12.81
N TRP A 521 -26.60 -4.10 -13.72
CA TRP A 521 -25.36 -4.87 -13.75
C TRP A 521 -24.13 -3.95 -13.91
N THR A 522 -24.18 -2.98 -14.83
CA THR A 522 -23.08 -2.01 -15.01
C THR A 522 -22.91 -1.10 -13.81
N SER A 523 -24.01 -0.60 -13.22
CA SER A 523 -23.92 0.25 -12.02
C SER A 523 -23.36 -0.50 -10.81
N VAL A 524 -23.68 -1.79 -10.63
CA VAL A 524 -23.06 -2.62 -9.59
C VAL A 524 -21.57 -2.83 -9.86
N GLU A 525 -21.22 -3.06 -11.12
CA GLU A 525 -19.83 -3.21 -11.55
C GLU A 525 -19.00 -1.96 -11.27
N ASP A 526 -19.51 -0.79 -11.66
CA ASP A 526 -18.87 0.51 -11.46
C ASP A 526 -18.73 0.85 -9.97
N VAL A 527 -19.80 0.64 -9.17
CA VAL A 527 -19.82 1.00 -7.74
C VAL A 527 -18.83 0.18 -6.92
N GLU A 528 -18.73 -1.12 -7.17
CA GLU A 528 -17.77 -2.00 -6.45
C GLU A 528 -16.42 -2.15 -7.19
N GLY A 529 -16.25 -1.56 -8.37
CA GLY A 529 -15.02 -1.69 -9.17
C GLY A 529 -14.68 -3.13 -9.56
N ILE A 530 -15.71 -3.93 -9.83
CA ILE A 530 -15.59 -5.40 -9.91
C ILE A 530 -14.74 -5.83 -11.11
N TYR A 531 -14.83 -5.17 -12.27
CA TYR A 531 -14.02 -5.52 -13.43
C TYR A 531 -12.53 -5.31 -13.16
N SER A 532 -12.18 -4.21 -12.49
CA SER A 532 -10.81 -3.93 -12.05
C SER A 532 -10.34 -5.00 -11.07
N ALA A 533 -11.16 -5.36 -10.07
CA ALA A 533 -10.85 -6.43 -9.12
C ALA A 533 -10.69 -7.81 -9.80
N ARG A 534 -11.56 -8.16 -10.77
CA ARG A 534 -11.49 -9.42 -11.54
C ARG A 534 -10.27 -9.46 -12.44
N ARG A 535 -9.95 -8.35 -13.12
CA ARG A 535 -8.74 -8.25 -13.96
C ARG A 535 -7.48 -8.39 -13.15
N MET A 536 -7.39 -7.71 -12.00
CA MET A 536 -6.26 -7.86 -11.06
C MET A 536 -6.06 -9.33 -10.71
N ARG A 537 -7.13 -10.05 -10.31
CA ARG A 537 -7.10 -11.49 -10.04
C ARG A 537 -6.62 -12.34 -11.22
N VAL A 538 -7.08 -12.09 -12.44
CA VAL A 538 -6.66 -12.85 -13.65
C VAL A 538 -5.20 -12.56 -14.03
N THR A 539 -4.75 -11.32 -13.91
CA THR A 539 -3.34 -10.96 -14.13
C THR A 539 -2.41 -11.50 -13.06
N GLU A 540 -2.89 -11.60 -11.82
CA GLU A 540 -2.20 -12.25 -10.70
C GLU A 540 -2.09 -13.75 -10.94
N ASN A 541 -3.21 -14.44 -11.20
CA ASN A 541 -3.22 -15.88 -11.47
C ASN A 541 -2.39 -16.30 -12.70
N ARG A 542 -2.10 -15.38 -13.64
CA ARG A 542 -1.25 -15.67 -14.80
C ARG A 542 0.24 -15.43 -14.58
N LYS A 543 0.67 -14.54 -13.66
CA LYS A 543 2.11 -14.18 -13.53
C LYS A 543 2.58 -13.68 -12.13
N ARG A 544 1.74 -13.54 -11.09
CA ARG A 544 2.14 -12.85 -9.83
C ARG A 544 1.41 -13.41 -8.58
N PRO A 545 2.08 -13.53 -7.41
CA PRO A 545 1.40 -13.65 -6.12
C PRO A 545 0.50 -12.43 -5.87
N LEU A 546 -0.60 -12.61 -5.12
CA LEU A 546 -1.70 -11.64 -4.97
C LEU A 546 -1.24 -10.26 -4.44
N ARG A 547 -1.68 -9.17 -5.08
CA ARG A 547 -1.50 -7.79 -4.59
C ARG A 547 -2.70 -7.45 -3.69
N ARG A 548 -2.49 -7.39 -2.39
CA ARG A 548 -3.28 -6.48 -1.54
C ARG A 548 -2.77 -5.06 -1.86
N LYS A 549 -3.57 -4.27 -2.58
CA LYS A 549 -3.31 -2.82 -2.66
C LYS A 549 -3.57 -2.28 -1.25
N LYS A 550 -2.52 -1.77 -0.61
CA LYS A 550 -2.59 -1.06 0.67
C LYS A 550 -2.15 0.36 0.35
N ASP A 551 -2.98 1.06 -0.40
CA ASP A 551 -2.91 2.51 -0.55
C ASP A 551 -4.34 3.00 -0.28
N ASP A 552 -4.47 3.82 0.75
CA ASP A 552 -5.67 4.43 1.35
C ASP A 552 -6.45 3.57 2.38
N GLU A 553 -6.69 4.19 3.54
CA GLU A 553 -7.21 3.61 4.78
C GLU A 553 -8.71 3.24 4.77
N ASP A 554 -9.35 3.14 3.61
CA ASP A 554 -10.76 2.75 3.52
C ASP A 554 -10.99 1.90 2.27
N ASP A 555 -10.47 0.67 2.28
CA ASP A 555 -10.97 -0.37 1.39
C ASP A 555 -11.29 -1.62 2.22
N HIS A 556 -12.59 -1.90 2.31
CA HIS A 556 -13.11 -3.17 2.78
C HIS A 556 -12.29 -4.33 2.22
N ASP A 557 -11.92 -5.26 3.10
CA ASP A 557 -11.24 -6.50 2.81
C ASP A 557 -11.50 -7.00 1.38
N ALA A 558 -10.59 -6.67 0.47
CA ALA A 558 -10.43 -7.39 -0.79
C ALA A 558 -9.84 -8.77 -0.43
N GLY A 559 -10.69 -9.60 0.20
CA GLY A 559 -10.44 -11.01 0.42
C GLY A 559 -10.15 -11.65 -0.91
N ALA A 560 -9.11 -12.48 -0.95
CA ALA A 560 -8.81 -13.33 -2.08
C ALA A 560 -10.09 -14.07 -2.51
N TRP A 561 -10.45 -13.96 -3.78
CA TRP A 561 -11.57 -14.71 -4.35
C TRP A 561 -11.22 -16.19 -4.34
N PHE A 562 -11.85 -16.92 -3.44
CA PHE A 562 -12.16 -18.32 -3.65
C PHE A 562 -13.69 -18.39 -3.69
N PRO A 563 -14.28 -19.04 -4.71
CA PRO A 563 -15.67 -19.47 -4.59
C PRO A 563 -15.79 -20.15 -3.23
N ASP A 564 -16.78 -19.76 -2.44
CA ASP A 564 -17.01 -20.40 -1.15
C ASP A 564 -16.96 -21.93 -1.37
N PRO A 565 -16.05 -22.68 -0.72
CA PRO A 565 -15.79 -24.08 -1.03
C PRO A 565 -17.05 -24.96 -0.95
N HIS A 566 -18.07 -24.50 -0.24
CA HIS A 566 -19.33 -25.20 -0.01
C HIS A 566 -20.48 -24.78 -0.94
N SER A 567 -20.64 -23.48 -1.22
CA SER A 567 -21.76 -22.96 -2.03
C SER A 567 -21.37 -22.53 -3.44
N GLY A 568 -20.09 -22.32 -3.72
CA GLY A 568 -19.59 -21.75 -4.98
C GLY A 568 -19.93 -20.27 -5.17
N CYS A 569 -20.51 -19.58 -4.18
CA CYS A 569 -20.87 -18.16 -4.27
C CYS A 569 -19.63 -17.25 -4.23
N PRO A 570 -19.65 -16.10 -4.93
CA PRO A 570 -18.64 -15.06 -4.80
C PRO A 570 -18.59 -14.47 -3.38
N THR A 571 -17.41 -14.02 -2.96
CA THR A 571 -17.19 -13.45 -1.62
C THR A 571 -17.79 -12.04 -1.48
N SER A 572 -17.75 -11.21 -2.54
CA SER A 572 -18.28 -9.84 -2.50
C SER A 572 -19.77 -9.76 -2.83
N LEU A 573 -20.45 -8.78 -2.22
CA LEU A 573 -21.88 -8.55 -2.36
C LEU A 573 -22.28 -8.21 -3.81
N GLY A 574 -21.51 -7.34 -4.48
CA GLY A 574 -21.77 -6.97 -5.86
C GLY A 574 -21.47 -8.09 -6.86
N GLU A 575 -20.40 -8.89 -6.68
CA GLU A 575 -20.20 -10.07 -7.55
C GLU A 575 -21.34 -11.08 -7.43
N THR A 576 -21.82 -11.32 -6.21
CA THR A 576 -23.01 -12.15 -6.00
C THR A 576 -24.23 -11.56 -6.70
N ALA A 577 -24.43 -10.23 -6.62
CA ALA A 577 -25.52 -9.55 -7.29
C ALA A 577 -25.41 -9.65 -8.83
N MET A 578 -24.20 -9.50 -9.39
CA MET A 578 -23.94 -9.64 -10.82
C MET A 578 -24.21 -11.06 -11.32
N GLU A 579 -23.78 -12.10 -10.61
CA GLU A 579 -24.06 -13.49 -11.01
C GLU A 579 -25.55 -13.83 -10.97
N LEU A 580 -26.28 -13.29 -9.99
CA LEU A 580 -27.74 -13.43 -9.92
C LEU A 580 -28.40 -12.72 -11.10
N LEU A 581 -27.93 -11.52 -11.47
CA LEU A 581 -28.42 -10.79 -12.65
C LEU A 581 -28.10 -11.56 -13.95
N ASP A 582 -26.89 -12.10 -14.09
CA ASP A 582 -26.45 -12.92 -15.24
C ASP A 582 -27.29 -14.20 -15.38
N SER A 583 -27.70 -14.78 -14.25
CA SER A 583 -28.58 -15.95 -14.19
C SER A 583 -30.05 -15.61 -14.47
N GLY A 584 -30.38 -14.33 -14.68
CA GLY A 584 -31.73 -13.86 -15.01
C GLY A 584 -32.63 -13.57 -13.80
N PHE A 585 -32.09 -13.53 -12.57
CA PHE A 585 -32.85 -13.05 -11.41
C PHE A 585 -33.09 -11.55 -11.51
N LEU A 586 -34.27 -11.12 -11.06
CA LEU A 586 -34.68 -9.71 -11.08
C LEU A 586 -34.94 -9.20 -9.66
N PRO A 587 -34.61 -7.93 -9.34
CA PRO A 587 -34.80 -7.38 -8.00
C PRO A 587 -36.25 -7.45 -7.52
N ASP A 588 -37.21 -7.24 -8.43
CA ASP A 588 -38.65 -7.29 -8.13
C ASP A 588 -39.16 -8.68 -7.74
N LYS A 589 -38.50 -9.73 -8.25
CA LYS A 589 -38.90 -11.13 -8.04
C LYS A 589 -38.05 -11.85 -7.02
N CYS A 590 -36.84 -11.35 -6.74
CA CYS A 590 -35.87 -11.97 -5.87
C CYS A 590 -35.49 -11.02 -4.72
N ASN A 591 -36.11 -11.23 -3.56
CA ASN A 591 -35.80 -10.47 -2.35
C ASN A 591 -34.34 -10.58 -1.91
N TYR A 592 -33.69 -11.70 -2.22
CA TYR A 592 -32.27 -11.90 -1.93
C TYR A 592 -31.40 -10.93 -2.74
N LEU A 593 -31.60 -10.87 -4.07
CA LEU A 593 -30.92 -9.92 -4.95
C LEU A 593 -31.22 -8.47 -4.53
N LYS A 594 -32.50 -8.14 -4.26
CA LYS A 594 -32.91 -6.81 -3.80
C LYS A 594 -32.17 -6.37 -2.53
N LYS A 595 -32.03 -7.26 -1.54
CA LYS A 595 -31.27 -6.98 -0.32
C LYS A 595 -29.79 -6.72 -0.62
N ARG A 596 -29.15 -7.51 -1.49
CA ARG A 596 -27.74 -7.32 -1.86
C ARG A 596 -27.52 -5.98 -2.56
N LEU A 597 -28.34 -5.66 -3.56
CA LEU A 597 -28.29 -4.38 -4.27
C LEU A 597 -28.48 -3.18 -3.33
N TRP A 598 -29.41 -3.29 -2.37
CA TRP A 598 -29.61 -2.24 -1.37
C TRP A 598 -28.37 -2.05 -0.49
N HIS A 599 -27.67 -3.12 -0.09
CA HIS A 599 -26.42 -2.99 0.66
C HIS A 599 -25.33 -2.34 -0.18
N VAL A 600 -25.17 -2.73 -1.45
CA VAL A 600 -24.20 -2.10 -2.37
C VAL A 600 -24.46 -0.60 -2.50
N ALA A 601 -25.70 -0.21 -2.79
CA ALA A 601 -26.10 1.20 -2.90
C ALA A 601 -25.90 1.95 -1.57
N LYS A 602 -26.30 1.35 -0.43
CA LYS A 602 -26.14 1.94 0.90
C LYS A 602 -24.67 2.16 1.24
N SER A 603 -23.80 1.20 0.98
CA SER A 603 -22.36 1.33 1.22
C SER A 603 -21.77 2.47 0.38
N LYS A 604 -22.15 2.60 -0.90
CA LYS A 604 -21.67 3.71 -1.73
C LYS A 604 -22.18 5.06 -1.25
N MET A 605 -23.46 5.17 -0.90
CA MET A 605 -24.02 6.41 -0.36
C MET A 605 -23.32 6.81 0.95
N HIS A 606 -23.03 5.84 1.82
CA HIS A 606 -22.28 6.07 3.05
C HIS A 606 -20.85 6.54 2.79
N ALA A 607 -20.15 5.95 1.82
CA ALA A 607 -18.80 6.38 1.43
C ALA A 607 -18.80 7.83 0.90
N VAL A 608 -19.81 8.21 0.12
CA VAL A 608 -19.94 9.59 -0.38
C VAL A 608 -20.29 10.57 0.76
N SER A 609 -21.20 10.20 1.67
CA SER A 609 -21.67 11.10 2.72
C SER A 609 -20.68 11.25 3.89
N SER A 610 -20.01 10.16 4.27
CA SER A 610 -19.18 10.11 5.48
C SER A 610 -17.69 10.31 5.17
N GLN A 611 -17.21 9.74 4.06
CA GLN A 611 -15.79 9.78 3.67
C GLN A 611 -15.51 10.77 2.52
N PHE A 612 -16.53 11.49 2.04
CA PHE A 612 -16.45 12.38 0.87
C PHE A 612 -15.87 11.69 -0.38
N ASN A 613 -16.09 10.37 -0.52
CA ASN A 613 -15.50 9.56 -1.57
C ASN A 613 -16.34 9.56 -2.86
N PHE A 614 -16.27 10.68 -3.59
CA PHE A 614 -16.89 10.85 -4.90
C PHE A 614 -15.84 11.15 -5.99
N GLU A 615 -16.19 10.76 -7.21
CA GLU A 615 -15.34 10.94 -8.40
C GLU A 615 -15.61 12.29 -9.05
N LEU A 616 -14.54 12.97 -9.46
CA LEU A 616 -14.62 14.22 -10.19
C LEU A 616 -14.36 13.96 -11.67
N GLU A 617 -15.38 14.10 -12.51
CA GLU A 617 -15.33 13.75 -13.93
C GLU A 617 -14.16 14.40 -14.70
N GLN A 618 -13.88 15.66 -14.40
CA GLN A 618 -12.86 16.48 -15.06
C GLN A 618 -11.58 16.50 -14.24
N SER A 619 -11.07 15.30 -13.94
CA SER A 619 -9.83 15.12 -13.19
C SER A 619 -9.12 13.83 -13.57
N CYS A 620 -7.81 13.78 -13.35
CA CYS A 620 -7.04 12.56 -13.45
C CYS A 620 -5.92 12.49 -12.42
N SER A 621 -5.49 11.28 -12.05
CA SER A 621 -4.34 11.04 -11.17
C SER A 621 -3.29 10.22 -11.92
N GLY A 622 -2.07 10.75 -12.07
CA GLY A 622 -1.03 10.13 -12.90
C GLY A 622 0.36 10.22 -12.29
N LEU A 623 1.27 9.35 -12.75
CA LEU A 623 2.69 9.42 -12.41
C LEU A 623 3.31 10.68 -12.98
N VAL A 624 4.18 11.31 -12.21
CA VAL A 624 4.87 12.53 -12.63
C VAL A 624 6.28 12.21 -13.10
N VAL A 625 6.69 12.88 -14.18
CA VAL A 625 8.05 12.86 -14.72
C VAL A 625 8.49 14.28 -15.05
N VAL A 626 9.79 14.46 -15.19
CA VAL A 626 10.38 15.74 -15.60
C VAL A 626 10.36 15.91 -17.12
N ASP A 627 10.38 17.14 -17.58
CA ASP A 627 10.61 17.50 -18.98
C ASP A 627 12.09 17.31 -19.35
N PRO A 628 12.46 16.27 -20.13
CA PRO A 628 13.85 16.00 -20.47
C PRO A 628 14.40 16.96 -21.54
N TYR A 629 13.56 17.77 -22.18
CA TYR A 629 13.96 18.69 -23.24
C TYR A 629 13.98 20.16 -22.82
N GLY A 630 13.49 20.48 -21.61
CA GLY A 630 13.42 21.86 -21.09
C GLY A 630 12.56 22.81 -21.93
N VAL A 631 11.50 22.27 -22.55
CA VAL A 631 10.58 23.00 -23.45
C VAL A 631 9.42 23.66 -22.72
N LEU A 632 9.01 23.13 -21.58
CA LEU A 632 7.95 23.72 -20.75
C LEU A 632 8.50 24.94 -20.01
N GLU A 633 7.68 25.99 -19.87
CA GLU A 633 7.99 27.16 -19.03
C GLU A 633 7.64 26.91 -17.56
N GLU A 634 7.98 27.85 -16.68
CA GLU A 634 7.64 27.73 -15.26
C GLU A 634 6.10 27.70 -15.07
N ASN A 635 5.61 26.80 -14.22
CA ASN A 635 4.18 26.53 -14.00
C ASN A 635 3.43 26.00 -15.24
N GLU A 636 4.15 25.44 -16.21
CA GLU A 636 3.55 24.65 -17.30
C GLU A 636 3.72 23.14 -17.05
N ILE A 637 2.67 22.38 -17.37
CA ILE A 637 2.69 20.92 -17.37
C ILE A 637 2.12 20.38 -18.69
N GLN A 638 2.46 19.13 -19.04
CA GLN A 638 1.77 18.42 -20.10
C GLN A 638 1.08 17.17 -19.53
N VAL A 639 -0.21 17.02 -19.84
CA VAL A 639 -1.01 15.85 -19.47
C VAL A 639 -1.59 15.24 -20.73
N LYS A 640 -1.14 14.04 -21.07
CA LYS A 640 -1.58 13.31 -22.25
C LYS A 640 -1.83 11.85 -21.91
N SER A 641 -3.00 11.35 -22.29
CA SER A 641 -3.33 9.94 -22.31
C SER A 641 -3.06 9.34 -23.68
N SER A 642 -2.80 8.04 -23.69
CA SER A 642 -2.80 7.25 -24.92
C SER A 642 -4.19 6.91 -25.47
N ARG A 643 -5.25 7.24 -24.74
CA ARG A 643 -6.65 7.07 -25.14
C ARG A 643 -7.40 8.38 -24.99
N HIS A 644 -8.51 8.50 -25.71
CA HIS A 644 -9.47 9.57 -25.48
C HIS A 644 -10.31 9.20 -24.26
N GLU A 645 -9.90 9.66 -23.07
CA GLU A 645 -10.56 9.32 -21.79
C GLU A 645 -10.76 10.54 -20.88
N PHE A 646 -10.24 11.71 -21.25
CA PHE A 646 -10.42 12.94 -20.49
C PHE A 646 -11.70 13.65 -20.93
N LYS A 647 -12.67 13.75 -20.02
CA LYS A 647 -13.92 14.46 -20.29
C LYS A 647 -13.69 15.97 -20.35
N THR A 648 -14.13 16.59 -21.45
CA THR A 648 -14.15 18.05 -21.63
C THR A 648 -15.44 18.66 -21.08
N ASP A 649 -15.48 19.99 -20.91
CA ASP A 649 -16.69 20.71 -20.47
C ASP A 649 -17.91 20.45 -21.37
N ASP A 650 -17.66 20.21 -22.66
CA ASP A 650 -18.69 19.92 -23.66
C ASP A 650 -19.16 18.44 -23.65
N GLY A 651 -18.62 17.62 -22.75
CA GLY A 651 -18.93 16.19 -22.63
C GLY A 651 -18.22 15.29 -23.64
N PHE A 652 -17.33 15.83 -24.49
CA PHE A 652 -16.50 15.03 -25.39
C PHE A 652 -15.26 14.47 -24.68
N GLU A 653 -14.74 13.35 -25.19
CA GLU A 653 -13.50 12.75 -24.71
C GLU A 653 -12.29 13.23 -25.51
N ALA A 654 -11.30 13.75 -24.80
CA ALA A 654 -10.00 14.16 -25.31
C ALA A 654 -8.90 13.22 -24.81
N ASP A 655 -7.77 13.20 -25.53
CA ASP A 655 -6.55 12.53 -25.11
C ASP A 655 -5.60 13.45 -24.34
N THR A 656 -5.87 14.76 -24.32
CA THR A 656 -4.96 15.78 -23.80
C THR A 656 -5.74 16.82 -23.01
N VAL A 657 -5.17 17.29 -21.90
CA VAL A 657 -5.73 18.39 -21.09
C VAL A 657 -5.03 19.69 -21.49
N LEU A 658 -5.80 20.77 -21.67
CA LEU A 658 -5.31 22.09 -22.05
C LEU A 658 -5.93 23.18 -21.18
N GLY A 659 -5.15 24.25 -20.92
CA GLY A 659 -5.61 25.43 -20.19
C GLY A 659 -5.26 25.39 -18.70
N GLU A 660 -5.91 26.24 -17.91
CA GLU A 660 -5.66 26.31 -16.47
C GLU A 660 -6.17 25.04 -15.77
N VAL A 661 -5.34 24.49 -14.88
CA VAL A 661 -5.65 23.31 -14.08
C VAL A 661 -5.16 23.49 -12.65
N VAL A 662 -5.78 22.81 -11.70
CA VAL A 662 -5.29 22.71 -10.32
C VAL A 662 -4.65 21.35 -10.13
N ILE A 663 -3.43 21.32 -9.60
CA ILE A 663 -2.72 20.11 -9.23
C ILE A 663 -2.62 19.98 -7.72
N SER A 664 -2.63 18.76 -7.21
CA SER A 664 -2.50 18.46 -5.78
C SER A 664 -1.86 17.08 -5.57
N ARG A 665 -1.34 16.83 -4.37
CA ARG A 665 -0.78 15.52 -3.98
C ARG A 665 -1.24 15.16 -2.57
N ASN A 666 -1.57 13.89 -2.36
CA ASN A 666 -1.81 13.35 -1.02
C ASN A 666 -0.47 12.94 -0.36
N PRO A 667 -0.29 13.18 0.95
CA PRO A 667 -1.18 13.93 1.86
C PRO A 667 -1.19 15.44 1.54
N CYS A 668 -2.35 16.09 1.70
CA CYS A 668 -2.53 17.51 1.36
C CYS A 668 -2.85 18.31 2.63
N LYS A 669 -1.86 18.98 3.21
CA LYS A 669 -1.95 19.52 4.58
C LYS A 669 -1.83 21.04 4.64
N ILE A 670 -0.93 21.64 3.87
CA ILE A 670 -0.73 23.09 3.88
C ILE A 670 -1.33 23.74 2.62
N PRO A 671 -1.72 25.03 2.68
CA PRO A 671 -2.37 25.71 1.55
C PRO A 671 -1.63 25.62 0.21
N THR A 672 -0.30 25.53 0.20
CA THR A 672 0.49 25.40 -1.04
C THR A 672 0.54 24.00 -1.64
N ASP A 673 0.03 22.99 -0.93
CA ASP A 673 0.00 21.59 -1.40
C ASP A 673 -0.95 21.38 -2.58
N SER A 674 -1.76 22.38 -2.92
CA SER A 674 -2.44 22.50 -4.20
C SER A 674 -2.00 23.76 -4.93
N ARG A 675 -1.86 23.69 -6.25
CA ARG A 675 -1.40 24.81 -7.07
C ARG A 675 -2.11 24.84 -8.41
N LYS A 676 -2.46 26.04 -8.86
CA LYS A 676 -2.93 26.33 -10.22
C LYS A 676 -1.73 26.48 -11.15
N VAL A 677 -1.76 25.74 -12.24
CA VAL A 677 -0.74 25.70 -13.30
C VAL A 677 -1.43 25.67 -14.68
N THR A 678 -0.65 25.77 -15.75
CA THR A 678 -1.18 25.71 -17.12
C THR A 678 -0.82 24.39 -17.78
N ALA A 679 -1.82 23.63 -18.20
CA ALA A 679 -1.65 22.46 -19.05
C ALA A 679 -1.47 22.90 -20.52
N VAL A 680 -0.31 22.56 -21.09
CA VAL A 680 0.08 22.87 -22.47
C VAL A 680 0.46 21.60 -23.21
N THR A 681 0.54 21.68 -24.53
CA THR A 681 1.06 20.58 -25.36
C THR A 681 2.24 21.07 -26.17
N HIS A 682 3.34 20.33 -26.11
CA HIS A 682 4.53 20.65 -26.88
C HIS A 682 4.90 19.50 -27.85
N PRO A 683 5.20 19.77 -29.14
CA PRO A 683 5.50 18.73 -30.12
C PRO A 683 6.65 17.77 -29.73
N LYS A 684 7.69 18.28 -29.04
CA LYS A 684 8.80 17.42 -28.56
C LYS A 684 8.38 16.41 -27.49
N LEU A 685 7.30 16.69 -26.77
CA LEU A 685 6.75 15.82 -25.73
C LEU A 685 5.57 14.98 -26.26
N ALA A 686 5.27 15.02 -27.56
CA ALA A 686 4.09 14.36 -28.12
C ALA A 686 4.07 12.84 -27.94
N ASP A 687 5.25 12.21 -27.85
CA ASP A 687 5.42 10.77 -27.61
C ASP A 687 5.26 10.38 -26.12
N MET A 688 5.21 11.35 -25.20
CA MET A 688 5.07 11.12 -23.77
C MET A 688 3.60 11.07 -23.39
N ALA A 689 3.04 9.87 -23.45
CA ALA A 689 1.68 9.58 -23.03
C ALA A 689 1.66 8.79 -21.72
N ASP A 690 0.53 8.87 -21.02
CA ASP A 690 0.20 8.23 -19.74
C ASP A 690 1.06 8.70 -18.54
N VAL A 691 1.71 9.85 -18.66
CA VAL A 691 2.49 10.49 -17.59
C VAL A 691 2.16 11.99 -17.56
N ILE A 692 2.37 12.62 -16.41
CA ILE A 692 2.28 14.08 -16.26
C ILE A 692 3.70 14.63 -16.32
N VAL A 693 3.99 15.46 -17.32
CA VAL A 693 5.32 16.03 -17.52
C VAL A 693 5.38 17.41 -16.88
N CYS A 694 6.32 17.61 -15.95
CA CYS A 694 6.55 18.87 -15.26
C CYS A 694 7.77 19.60 -15.80
N SER A 695 7.70 20.93 -15.78
CA SER A 695 8.82 21.80 -16.12
C SER A 695 10.01 21.62 -15.19
N ILE A 696 11.21 21.71 -15.76
CA ILE A 696 12.48 21.81 -15.02
C ILE A 696 12.95 23.26 -14.86
N LYS A 697 12.13 24.24 -15.24
CA LYS A 697 12.39 25.68 -15.07
C LYS A 697 11.68 26.23 -13.84
N GLY A 698 12.16 27.37 -13.35
CA GLY A 698 11.66 28.06 -12.17
C GLY A 698 12.64 28.00 -11.00
N GLY A 699 12.27 28.65 -9.90
CA GLY A 699 13.12 28.68 -8.71
C GLY A 699 13.01 27.43 -7.84
N THR A 700 11.84 26.80 -7.81
CA THR A 700 11.55 25.62 -6.99
C THR A 700 10.89 24.54 -7.85
N ALA A 701 11.29 23.28 -7.67
CA ALA A 701 10.67 22.16 -8.35
C ALA A 701 9.17 22.09 -8.05
N LEU A 702 8.35 21.85 -9.08
CA LEU A 702 6.89 21.92 -8.95
C LEU A 702 6.35 20.99 -7.86
N LEU A 703 6.90 19.79 -7.74
CA LEU A 703 6.45 18.79 -6.75
C LEU A 703 6.87 19.15 -5.32
N GLN A 704 7.90 19.97 -5.12
CA GLN A 704 8.30 20.42 -3.80
C GLN A 704 7.20 21.28 -3.14
N TYR A 705 6.43 22.03 -3.94
CA TYR A 705 5.23 22.72 -3.46
C TYR A 705 4.14 21.76 -2.98
N LEU A 706 4.03 20.59 -3.61
CA LEU A 706 2.98 19.60 -3.36
C LEU A 706 3.41 18.64 -2.24
N ALA A 707 3.30 19.06 -0.98
CA ALA A 707 3.67 18.28 0.20
C ALA A 707 5.14 17.81 0.25
N GLY A 708 6.06 18.53 -0.42
CA GLY A 708 7.47 18.16 -0.51
C GLY A 708 7.73 16.93 -1.39
N GLY A 709 7.05 16.83 -2.53
CA GLY A 709 7.18 15.71 -3.45
C GLY A 709 8.44 15.74 -4.30
N ASP A 710 8.70 14.61 -4.93
CA ASP A 710 9.83 14.35 -5.84
C ASP A 710 9.36 13.50 -7.04
N TYR A 711 10.24 13.25 -8.00
CA TYR A 711 9.91 12.50 -9.20
C TYR A 711 10.31 11.02 -9.08
N ASP A 712 10.34 10.45 -7.87
CA ASP A 712 10.77 9.06 -7.60
C ASP A 712 9.68 7.99 -7.80
N GLY A 713 8.51 8.44 -8.23
CA GLY A 713 7.28 7.66 -8.42
C GLY A 713 6.04 8.31 -7.82
N ASP A 714 6.13 9.57 -7.40
CA ASP A 714 4.97 10.32 -6.93
C ASP A 714 3.90 10.46 -8.03
N ARG A 715 2.65 10.48 -7.58
CA ARG A 715 1.47 10.73 -8.41
C ARG A 715 0.85 12.05 -7.98
N ILE A 716 0.33 12.80 -8.94
CA ILE A 716 -0.43 14.01 -8.65
C ILE A 716 -1.83 13.89 -9.23
N LEU A 717 -2.77 14.50 -8.52
CA LEU A 717 -4.12 14.79 -8.98
C LEU A 717 -4.08 16.05 -9.84
N VAL A 718 -4.71 16.02 -11.02
CA VAL A 718 -4.91 17.15 -11.91
C VAL A 718 -6.41 17.36 -12.08
N ILE A 719 -6.87 18.59 -11.87
CA ILE A 719 -8.27 18.98 -11.94
C ILE A 719 -8.41 20.08 -12.98
N TRP A 720 -9.28 19.88 -13.97
CA TRP A 720 -9.65 20.90 -14.96
C TRP A 720 -11.12 21.30 -14.90
N ALA A 721 -11.84 20.87 -13.85
CA ALA A 721 -13.22 21.27 -13.60
C ALA A 721 -13.34 22.78 -13.36
N ARG A 722 -14.03 23.52 -14.25
CA ARG A 722 -14.14 24.99 -14.19
C ARG A 722 -14.72 25.51 -12.87
N ALA A 723 -15.66 24.77 -12.27
CA ALA A 723 -16.24 25.13 -10.97
C ALA A 723 -15.19 25.25 -9.83
N ILE A 724 -14.11 24.48 -9.93
CA ILE A 724 -12.99 24.48 -8.97
C ILE A 724 -11.88 25.41 -9.48
N VAL A 725 -11.44 25.25 -10.73
CA VAL A 725 -10.30 25.98 -11.29
C VAL A 725 -10.54 27.48 -11.26
N ASP A 726 -11.75 27.98 -11.55
CA ASP A 726 -11.99 29.41 -11.76
C ASP A 726 -11.97 30.19 -10.45
N THR A 727 -12.34 29.54 -9.35
CA THR A 727 -12.42 30.13 -8.02
C THR A 727 -11.15 29.95 -7.21
N PHE A 728 -10.38 28.89 -7.48
CA PHE A 728 -9.13 28.57 -6.79
C PHE A 728 -8.06 29.66 -6.96
N ARG A 729 -7.32 29.96 -5.89
CA ARG A 729 -6.19 30.90 -5.86
C ARG A 729 -4.97 30.25 -5.22
N ASN A 730 -3.80 30.45 -5.82
CA ASN A 730 -2.55 29.97 -5.23
C ASN A 730 -2.30 30.66 -3.89
N ALA A 731 -2.02 29.86 -2.87
CA ALA A 731 -1.55 30.34 -1.58
C ALA A 731 -0.18 31.02 -1.69
N HIS A 732 0.16 31.84 -0.69
CA HIS A 732 1.47 32.49 -0.62
C HIS A 732 2.58 31.47 -0.35
N GLU A 733 3.73 31.60 -1.00
CA GLU A 733 4.81 30.61 -0.90
C GLU A 733 5.47 30.56 0.49
N ASP A 734 5.22 31.55 1.35
CA ASP A 734 5.69 31.56 2.74
C ASP A 734 5.11 30.43 3.59
N TYR A 735 3.95 29.87 3.22
CA TYR A 735 3.40 28.68 3.91
C TYR A 735 4.31 27.44 3.78
N MET A 736 5.22 27.41 2.81
CA MET A 736 6.21 26.33 2.70
C MET A 736 7.36 26.46 3.68
N LYS A 737 7.65 27.68 4.15
CA LYS A 737 8.78 27.93 5.03
C LYS A 737 8.42 27.47 6.45
N PRO A 738 9.30 26.70 7.12
CA PRO A 738 9.07 26.36 8.51
C PRO A 738 9.01 27.64 9.35
N PRO A 739 8.17 27.67 10.41
CA PRO A 739 8.14 28.81 11.30
C PRO A 739 9.50 29.01 11.98
N PRO A 740 9.87 30.24 12.36
CA PRO A 740 11.10 30.50 13.08
C PRO A 740 11.21 29.64 14.35
N GLY A 741 12.36 29.01 14.59
CA GLY A 741 12.59 28.14 15.76
C GLY A 741 12.10 26.69 15.59
N PHE A 742 11.56 26.31 14.43
CA PHE A 742 11.15 24.93 14.16
C PHE A 742 12.30 23.93 14.28
N GLU A 743 13.51 24.31 13.88
CA GLU A 743 14.70 23.45 14.01
C GLU A 743 15.12 23.20 15.46
N ASP A 744 14.79 24.11 16.38
CA ASP A 744 15.12 23.99 17.81
C ASP A 744 14.21 22.95 18.51
N LEU A 745 13.14 22.51 17.85
CA LEU A 745 12.22 21.47 18.35
C LEU A 745 12.73 20.04 18.10
N PHE A 746 13.75 19.87 17.25
CA PHE A 746 14.33 18.56 16.98
C PHE A 746 15.59 18.37 17.83
N GLU A 747 15.61 17.30 18.63
CA GLU A 747 16.83 16.88 19.30
C GLU A 747 17.88 16.48 18.25
N ARG A 748 18.97 17.24 18.17
CA ARG A 748 20.13 16.87 17.36
C ARG A 748 20.90 15.79 18.13
N GLU A 749 20.80 14.53 17.69
CA GLU A 749 21.73 13.49 18.14
C GLU A 749 23.14 13.84 17.66
N HIS A 750 24.03 14.16 18.62
CA HIS A 750 25.42 14.57 18.40
C HIS A 750 26.39 13.40 18.35
#